data_AF-B9RRA6-F1
#
_entry.id   AF-B9RRA6-F1
#
_cell.length_a   1.000
_cell.length_b   1.000
_cell.length_c   1.000
_cell.angle_alpha   90.00
_cell.angle_beta   90.00
_cell.angle_gamma   90.00
#
_symmetry.space_group_name_H-M   'P 1'
#
loop_
_entity.id
_entity.type
_entity.pdbx_description
1 polymer ?
#
loop_
_entity_poly.entity_id
_entity_poly.type
_entity_poly.pdbx_seq_one_letter_code
_entity_poly.pdbx_strand_id
1 'polypeptide(L)'
;MTATVARIETYDDFVKVHGLLLAASGLPQSLHYKLFEKLTSEAFDGGAYFQIEPCEDSRQRRLLFTSDSMPAESNVFLVDHAWTFRLSDAYTQLQEVPGLARRMASLMCVDIDLNSDVKDGNGVAEENNPKLNVLDVVEKDINDAKVTGFDTVRWLELEELDMDDDMLLSLDLSCKFPDLTALSLCGNKLVHADIIVQEVTKLKNLRALWLNNNPVLENCDGHMMNAIVQGCPKLEIYNSRFTSNFGEWALGFCGDIYDKDNPGCISQSDSQFQSVTSLDLSNRYINSLINKAFSPVEMPLLSHLNIRGNPLEQNSVSESLALLEGFPCLQSLEVDIPGPLGDSAVEILESLPNLSLLNGVKASKILETGNHVIDSKLHPRLPEWAADEPLADRVLNAMWLYLMSYRLADEEKLDETSVWYVMDELGSALRHSDEPNFRVAPFLFMPEGKLESAVSYSILWPIQNVQNGDECTRDFLFGFGEDKQRVREILSKIAIQNLTSLPVKSSSTRRLCRIDGRPLRVYTDIPPVEEFLTRHEFVITTEPKDADIIWTSMQVDDEMKRATGITDEQYVNQFPFEACLVMKHHLAETVQKAYGSPEWLQPTYNLETHLSPFIGDYCIHKRDGTNNLWILKPWNMARTIDTTVTENLSAIIRLMETGPKICQKYIERPALFQGKKFDLRYIVLVRSMNPLEIFLTDIFWVRLANNQYTLDKHSLFEYETHFTVMNYRGKLNYKNTPEFVREFEQEHQVKWSDIHQRVRNMIRSVFEAATLVHPEMHNPNSRAMYGVDVMLDSSFHPKLLEITYCPDCTRACKYDTESVFGPGEVVRGQDFYNCVFGCLFLEETTHVKPL
;
A
#
# COMPACT_ATOMS: atom_id res chain seq x y z
N MET A 1 17.10 -2.01 -43.99
CA MET A 1 16.32 -2.92 -44.85
C MET A 1 15.67 -3.96 -43.95
N THR A 2 14.54 -3.61 -43.35
CA THR A 2 13.75 -4.48 -42.47
C THR A 2 12.73 -5.20 -43.33
N ALA A 3 12.90 -6.52 -43.48
CA ALA A 3 11.87 -7.35 -44.08
C ALA A 3 10.68 -7.36 -43.11
N THR A 4 9.59 -6.70 -43.50
CA THR A 4 8.26 -6.88 -42.91
C THR A 4 7.91 -8.36 -43.00
N VAL A 5 7.98 -9.07 -41.87
CA VAL A 5 7.51 -10.44 -41.77
C VAL A 5 6.00 -10.38 -41.96
N ALA A 6 5.52 -10.95 -43.06
CA ALA A 6 4.11 -11.27 -43.24
C ALA A 6 3.73 -12.35 -42.21
N ARG A 7 2.50 -12.27 -41.67
CA ARG A 7 1.81 -13.23 -40.79
C ARG A 7 2.64 -14.41 -40.26
N ILE A 8 2.66 -14.60 -38.94
CA ILE A 8 3.36 -15.74 -38.31
C ILE A 8 2.69 -17.04 -38.75
N GLU A 9 3.40 -17.82 -39.58
CA GLU A 9 2.93 -19.11 -40.09
C GLU A 9 3.81 -20.27 -39.60
N THR A 10 5.05 -19.98 -39.19
CA THR A 10 6.01 -20.98 -38.74
C THR A 10 6.52 -20.72 -37.33
N TYR A 11 7.04 -21.77 -36.68
CA TYR A 11 7.67 -21.66 -35.37
C TYR A 11 8.90 -20.73 -35.39
N ASP A 12 9.66 -20.71 -36.48
CA ASP A 12 10.84 -19.84 -36.61
C ASP A 12 10.43 -18.35 -36.66
N ASP A 13 9.31 -18.03 -37.34
CA ASP A 13 8.75 -16.68 -37.32
C ASP A 13 8.29 -16.29 -35.91
N PHE A 14 7.65 -17.22 -35.19
CA PHE A 14 7.18 -17.03 -33.83
C PHE A 14 8.33 -16.67 -32.89
N VAL A 15 9.41 -17.46 -32.88
CA VAL A 15 10.59 -17.21 -32.05
C VAL A 15 11.28 -15.90 -32.44
N LYS A 16 11.34 -15.58 -33.74
CA LYS A 16 11.95 -14.33 -34.22
C LYS A 16 11.19 -13.09 -33.75
N VAL A 17 9.85 -13.12 -33.77
CA VAL A 17 9.01 -12.00 -33.34
C VAL A 17 8.91 -11.93 -31.82
N HIS A 18 8.75 -13.06 -31.14
CA HIS A 18 8.44 -13.13 -29.71
C HIS A 18 9.64 -13.45 -28.83
N GLY A 19 10.86 -13.53 -29.36
CA GLY A 19 12.05 -13.97 -28.63
C GLY A 19 12.30 -13.21 -27.32
N LEU A 20 12.09 -11.88 -27.31
CA LEU A 20 12.18 -11.07 -26.09
C LEU A 20 11.08 -11.41 -25.08
N LEU A 21 9.84 -11.64 -25.53
CA LEU A 21 8.72 -12.01 -24.68
C LEU A 21 8.89 -13.42 -24.10
N LEU A 22 9.37 -14.37 -24.90
CA LEU A 22 9.70 -15.73 -24.47
C LEU A 22 10.78 -15.70 -23.39
N ALA A 23 11.86 -14.92 -23.60
CA ALA A 23 12.91 -14.76 -22.61
C ALA A 23 12.39 -14.09 -21.32
N ALA A 24 11.61 -13.00 -21.44
CA ALA A 24 11.05 -12.28 -20.31
C ALA A 24 10.05 -13.10 -19.50
N SER A 25 9.27 -13.97 -20.15
CA SER A 25 8.32 -14.86 -19.47
C SER A 25 9.00 -15.90 -18.59
N GLY A 26 10.26 -16.25 -18.87
CA GLY A 26 10.95 -17.35 -18.21
C GLY A 26 10.41 -18.74 -18.59
N LEU A 27 9.63 -18.86 -19.66
CA LEU A 27 9.13 -20.14 -20.17
C LEU A 27 10.31 -20.98 -20.69
N PRO A 28 10.45 -22.24 -20.24
CA PRO A 28 11.47 -23.17 -20.74
C PRO A 28 11.42 -23.32 -22.26
N GLN A 29 12.59 -23.34 -22.91
CA GLN A 29 12.70 -23.44 -24.36
C GLN A 29 12.03 -24.70 -24.92
N SER A 30 11.99 -25.79 -24.14
CA SER A 30 11.28 -27.04 -24.48
C SER A 30 9.78 -26.85 -24.70
N LEU A 31 9.16 -25.81 -24.12
CA LEU A 31 7.73 -25.53 -24.20
C LEU A 31 7.37 -24.51 -25.28
N HIS A 32 8.33 -23.84 -25.90
CA HIS A 32 8.09 -22.78 -26.89
C HIS A 32 7.28 -23.26 -28.09
N TYR A 33 7.59 -24.43 -28.63
CA TYR A 33 6.87 -25.00 -29.77
C TYR A 33 5.43 -25.36 -29.40
N LYS A 34 5.21 -25.95 -28.22
CA LYS A 34 3.87 -26.28 -27.72
C LYS A 34 3.04 -25.01 -27.48
N LEU A 35 3.65 -23.95 -26.96
CA LEU A 35 2.99 -22.65 -26.83
C LEU A 35 2.56 -22.10 -28.20
N PHE A 36 3.45 -22.16 -29.19
CA PHE A 36 3.16 -21.73 -30.57
C PHE A 36 1.96 -22.49 -31.16
N GLU A 37 1.92 -23.82 -31.01
CA GLU A 37 0.79 -24.63 -31.49
C GLU A 37 -0.52 -24.21 -30.83
N LYS A 38 -0.53 -23.99 -29.51
CA LYS A 38 -1.72 -23.58 -28.78
C LYS A 38 -2.20 -22.17 -29.13
N LEU A 39 -1.28 -21.22 -29.26
CA LEU A 39 -1.62 -19.84 -29.67
C LEU A 39 -2.18 -19.79 -31.09
N THR A 40 -1.61 -20.58 -32.01
CA THR A 40 -2.04 -20.60 -33.42
C THR A 40 -3.38 -21.31 -33.61
N SER A 41 -3.70 -22.27 -32.74
CA SER A 41 -4.96 -23.01 -32.76
C SER A 41 -6.01 -22.51 -31.77
N GLU A 42 -5.70 -21.46 -30.99
CA GLU A 42 -6.54 -20.95 -29.89
C GLU A 42 -6.99 -22.06 -28.92
N ALA A 43 -6.07 -22.99 -28.61
CA ALA A 43 -6.39 -24.17 -27.82
C ALA A 43 -6.34 -23.92 -26.30
N PHE A 44 -7.52 -23.72 -25.71
CA PHE A 44 -7.71 -23.67 -24.25
C PHE A 44 -8.06 -25.05 -23.68
N ASP A 45 -7.04 -25.81 -23.30
CA ASP A 45 -7.18 -27.21 -22.84
C ASP A 45 -7.09 -27.38 -21.32
N GLY A 46 -7.02 -26.28 -20.54
CA GLY A 46 -6.88 -26.34 -19.08
C GLY A 46 -7.98 -27.17 -18.38
N GLY A 47 -9.23 -27.11 -18.87
CA GLY A 47 -10.33 -27.89 -18.31
C GLY A 47 -10.20 -29.41 -18.39
N ALA A 48 -9.26 -29.93 -19.19
CA ALA A 48 -8.95 -31.37 -19.22
C ALA A 48 -8.01 -31.81 -18.09
N TYR A 49 -7.33 -30.86 -17.43
CA TYR A 49 -6.29 -31.11 -16.43
C TYR A 49 -6.62 -30.58 -15.04
N PHE A 50 -7.55 -29.61 -14.95
CA PHE A 50 -7.83 -28.90 -13.73
C PHE A 50 -9.32 -28.85 -13.41
N GLN A 51 -9.63 -28.76 -12.12
CA GLN A 51 -10.96 -28.52 -11.59
C GLN A 51 -10.92 -27.37 -10.59
N ILE A 52 -11.93 -26.50 -10.63
CA ILE A 52 -12.10 -25.41 -9.68
C ILE A 52 -13.01 -25.90 -8.56
N GLU A 53 -12.58 -25.72 -7.30
CA GLU A 53 -13.37 -26.06 -6.12
C GLU A 53 -13.53 -24.85 -5.19
N PRO A 54 -14.71 -24.65 -4.57
CA PRO A 54 -14.85 -23.71 -3.47
C PRO A 54 -14.10 -24.23 -2.24
N CYS A 55 -13.50 -23.34 -1.47
CA CYS A 55 -12.93 -23.66 -0.16
C CYS A 55 -14.01 -23.51 0.91
N GLU A 56 -14.24 -24.56 1.72
CA GLU A 56 -15.33 -24.62 2.72
C GLU A 56 -15.28 -23.47 3.75
N ASP A 57 -14.08 -22.91 4.02
CA ASP A 57 -13.89 -21.92 5.08
C ASP A 57 -13.41 -20.51 4.61
N SER A 58 -13.07 -20.30 3.33
CA SER A 58 -12.17 -19.19 2.96
C SER A 58 -12.66 -18.17 1.94
N ARG A 59 -13.97 -18.10 1.62
CA ARG A 59 -14.54 -17.17 0.61
C ARG A 59 -13.69 -17.12 -0.68
N GLN A 60 -13.12 -18.24 -1.10
CA GLN A 60 -12.19 -18.33 -2.24
C GLN A 60 -12.38 -19.64 -2.99
N ARG A 61 -11.87 -19.70 -4.23
CA ARG A 61 -11.78 -20.90 -5.04
C ARG A 61 -10.33 -21.37 -5.13
N ARG A 62 -10.12 -22.69 -5.20
CA ARG A 62 -8.83 -23.31 -5.44
C ARG A 62 -8.84 -24.09 -6.75
N LEU A 63 -7.69 -24.17 -7.41
CA LEU A 63 -7.49 -24.96 -8.61
C LEU A 63 -6.83 -26.29 -8.24
N LEU A 64 -7.52 -27.41 -8.47
CA LEU A 64 -6.99 -28.76 -8.25
C LEU A 64 -6.54 -29.39 -9.56
N PHE A 65 -5.44 -30.13 -9.51
CA PHE A 65 -4.99 -30.97 -10.62
C PHE A 65 -5.74 -32.31 -10.63
N THR A 66 -6.34 -32.69 -11.75
CA THR A 66 -7.22 -33.87 -11.85
C THR A 66 -6.73 -34.95 -12.82
N SER A 67 -5.64 -34.72 -13.54
CA SER A 67 -4.98 -35.80 -14.30
C SER A 67 -4.09 -36.67 -13.39
N ASP A 68 -3.63 -37.82 -13.88
CA ASP A 68 -2.84 -38.77 -13.07
C ASP A 68 -1.56 -38.13 -12.49
N SER A 69 -0.73 -37.57 -13.37
CA SER A 69 0.50 -36.84 -12.99
C SER A 69 0.97 -35.91 -14.10
N MET A 70 1.72 -34.87 -13.74
CA MET A 70 2.38 -33.98 -14.69
C MET A 70 3.78 -33.63 -14.19
N PRO A 71 4.85 -33.99 -14.94
CA PRO A 71 6.20 -33.59 -14.59
C PRO A 71 6.40 -32.07 -14.67
N ALA A 72 7.36 -31.55 -13.92
CA ALA A 72 7.81 -30.17 -14.05
C ALA A 72 8.19 -29.85 -15.51
N GLU A 73 7.86 -28.64 -15.96
CA GLU A 73 8.22 -28.10 -17.28
C GLU A 73 7.76 -28.96 -18.48
N SER A 74 6.72 -29.77 -18.32
CA SER A 74 6.25 -30.71 -19.35
C SER A 74 5.07 -30.20 -20.19
N ASN A 75 4.35 -29.20 -19.70
CA ASN A 75 3.16 -28.65 -20.37
C ASN A 75 3.05 -27.13 -20.19
N VAL A 76 2.28 -26.47 -21.05
CA VAL A 76 1.97 -25.04 -20.96
C VAL A 76 0.49 -24.84 -21.30
N PHE A 77 -0.20 -23.96 -20.59
CA PHE A 77 -1.62 -23.69 -20.72
C PHE A 77 -1.85 -22.22 -21.05
N LEU A 78 -2.87 -21.95 -21.87
CA LEU A 78 -3.35 -20.60 -22.14
C LEU A 78 -4.48 -20.25 -21.16
N VAL A 79 -4.42 -19.04 -20.64
CA VAL A 79 -5.37 -18.46 -19.71
C VAL A 79 -5.75 -17.09 -20.24
N ASP A 80 -7.05 -16.80 -20.33
CA ASP A 80 -7.55 -15.55 -20.90
C ASP A 80 -7.59 -14.42 -19.85
N HIS A 81 -7.74 -13.18 -20.30
CA HIS A 81 -7.86 -12.00 -19.45
C HIS A 81 -9.33 -11.59 -19.33
N ALA A 82 -9.92 -11.76 -18.14
CA ALA A 82 -11.32 -11.42 -17.89
C ALA A 82 -11.57 -9.91 -17.81
N TRP A 83 -10.58 -9.14 -17.35
CA TRP A 83 -10.65 -7.70 -17.21
C TRP A 83 -9.25 -7.09 -17.29
N THR A 84 -9.05 -6.10 -18.15
CA THR A 84 -7.76 -5.41 -18.37
C THR A 84 -7.96 -3.91 -18.29
N PHE A 85 -7.13 -3.22 -17.51
CA PHE A 85 -7.34 -1.80 -17.19
C PHE A 85 -6.06 -1.06 -16.80
N ARG A 86 -6.12 0.27 -16.80
CA ARG A 86 -5.18 1.14 -16.10
C ARG A 86 -5.71 1.39 -14.70
N LEU A 87 -4.85 1.43 -13.69
CA LEU A 87 -5.29 1.52 -12.29
C LEU A 87 -6.17 2.76 -12.03
N SER A 88 -5.90 3.90 -12.68
CA SER A 88 -6.72 5.11 -12.61
C SER A 88 -8.15 4.92 -13.11
N ASP A 89 -8.36 3.98 -14.02
CA ASP A 89 -9.63 3.78 -14.72
C ASP A 89 -10.45 2.65 -14.07
N ALA A 90 -9.87 1.93 -13.10
CA ALA A 90 -10.46 0.73 -12.51
C ALA A 90 -11.85 0.99 -11.90
N TYR A 91 -11.95 2.01 -11.05
CA TYR A 91 -13.21 2.37 -10.39
C TYR A 91 -14.26 2.81 -11.41
N THR A 92 -13.90 3.70 -12.33
CA THR A 92 -14.79 4.20 -13.39
C THR A 92 -15.30 3.05 -14.26
N GLN A 93 -14.44 2.10 -14.65
CA GLN A 93 -14.88 0.94 -15.41
C GLN A 93 -15.84 0.05 -14.63
N LEU A 94 -15.59 -0.21 -13.34
CA LEU A 94 -16.50 -1.01 -12.50
C LEU A 94 -17.89 -0.38 -12.37
N GLN A 95 -17.96 0.96 -12.39
CA GLN A 95 -19.21 1.72 -12.33
C GLN A 95 -19.93 1.77 -13.69
N GLU A 96 -19.20 2.09 -14.76
CA GLU A 96 -19.79 2.45 -16.06
C GLU A 96 -19.95 1.26 -17.01
N VAL A 97 -19.12 0.21 -16.90
CA VAL A 97 -19.19 -0.97 -17.78
C VAL A 97 -20.26 -1.94 -17.27
N PRO A 98 -21.37 -2.15 -18.02
CA PRO A 98 -22.49 -2.93 -17.52
C PRO A 98 -22.10 -4.37 -17.16
N GLY A 99 -22.41 -4.78 -15.93
CA GLY A 99 -22.20 -6.15 -15.44
C GLY A 99 -20.75 -6.49 -15.01
N LEU A 100 -19.77 -5.60 -15.26
CA LEU A 100 -18.37 -5.86 -14.92
C LEU A 100 -18.18 -6.07 -13.41
N ALA A 101 -18.71 -5.19 -12.56
CA ALA A 101 -18.59 -5.33 -11.11
C ALA A 101 -19.17 -6.65 -10.58
N ARG A 102 -20.32 -7.10 -11.09
CA ARG A 102 -20.92 -8.40 -10.69
C ARG A 102 -20.06 -9.58 -11.13
N ARG A 103 -19.56 -9.55 -12.36
CA ARG A 103 -18.69 -10.62 -12.88
C ARG A 103 -17.40 -10.71 -12.08
N MET A 104 -16.75 -9.58 -11.80
CA MET A 104 -15.54 -9.54 -10.97
C MET A 104 -15.82 -9.95 -9.53
N ALA A 105 -16.96 -9.54 -8.96
CA ALA A 105 -17.33 -9.92 -7.61
C ALA A 105 -17.52 -11.44 -7.47
N SER A 106 -18.19 -12.08 -8.43
CA SER A 106 -18.38 -13.53 -8.44
C SER A 106 -17.06 -14.28 -8.61
N LEU A 107 -16.20 -13.82 -9.53
CA LEU A 107 -14.89 -14.41 -9.75
C LEU A 107 -13.99 -14.30 -8.50
N MET A 108 -14.07 -13.17 -7.79
CA MET A 108 -13.32 -12.89 -6.56
C MET A 108 -14.03 -13.36 -5.29
N CYS A 109 -15.22 -13.97 -5.41
CA CYS A 109 -16.01 -14.47 -4.28
C CYS A 109 -16.36 -13.40 -3.23
N VAL A 110 -16.60 -12.15 -3.66
CA VAL A 110 -16.99 -11.02 -2.80
C VAL A 110 -18.47 -10.63 -2.96
N ASP A 111 -19.24 -11.44 -3.69
CA ASP A 111 -20.69 -11.37 -3.85
C ASP A 111 -21.44 -12.36 -2.96
N ILE A 112 -20.76 -13.15 -2.12
CA ILE A 112 -21.38 -14.24 -1.34
C ILE A 112 -22.44 -13.72 -0.38
N ASP A 113 -22.23 -12.54 0.22
CA ASP A 113 -23.21 -11.90 1.11
C ASP A 113 -24.44 -11.34 0.35
N LEU A 114 -24.38 -11.27 -1.00
CA LEU A 114 -25.54 -10.95 -1.85
C LEU A 114 -26.36 -12.21 -2.21
N ASN A 115 -25.79 -13.40 -2.01
CA ASN A 115 -26.37 -14.69 -2.41
C ASN A 115 -27.03 -15.46 -1.25
N SER A 116 -27.22 -14.84 -0.07
CA SER A 116 -28.14 -15.38 0.95
C SER A 116 -29.60 -15.43 0.47
N ASP A 117 -29.93 -14.73 -0.63
CA ASP A 117 -31.23 -14.79 -1.30
C ASP A 117 -31.32 -15.82 -2.45
N VAL A 118 -30.25 -16.55 -2.77
CA VAL A 118 -30.27 -17.52 -3.89
C VAL A 118 -29.52 -18.80 -3.52
N LYS A 119 -30.16 -19.66 -2.72
CA LYS A 119 -29.79 -21.09 -2.68
C LYS A 119 -30.58 -21.86 -3.74
N ASP A 120 -29.86 -22.76 -4.40
CA ASP A 120 -30.25 -23.64 -5.49
C ASP A 120 -31.68 -24.21 -5.43
N GLY A 121 -32.34 -24.23 -6.59
CA GLY A 121 -33.56 -25.00 -6.76
C GLY A 121 -34.15 -24.91 -8.17
N ASN A 122 -33.92 -25.93 -8.98
CA ASN A 122 -34.87 -26.29 -10.03
C ASN A 122 -36.26 -26.46 -9.40
N GLY A 123 -37.18 -25.55 -9.68
CA GLY A 123 -38.60 -25.74 -9.40
C GLY A 123 -39.30 -24.50 -8.86
N VAL A 124 -40.09 -23.88 -9.74
CA VAL A 124 -41.28 -23.06 -9.47
C VAL A 124 -41.06 -21.79 -8.62
N ALA A 125 -41.39 -20.66 -9.24
CA ALA A 125 -41.53 -19.38 -8.56
C ALA A 125 -42.46 -19.52 -7.33
N GLU A 126 -41.91 -19.37 -6.13
CA GLU A 126 -42.68 -19.02 -4.95
C GLU A 126 -42.38 -17.58 -4.54
N GLU A 127 -43.46 -16.89 -4.23
CA GLU A 127 -43.59 -15.45 -4.00
C GLU A 127 -42.88 -15.01 -2.72
N ASN A 128 -42.34 -13.78 -2.73
CA ASN A 128 -42.15 -12.87 -1.59
C ASN A 128 -42.16 -13.52 -0.19
N ASN A 129 -40.98 -13.90 0.33
CA ASN A 129 -40.83 -13.99 1.78
C ASN A 129 -40.80 -12.57 2.35
N PRO A 130 -41.76 -12.15 3.19
CA PRO A 130 -41.70 -10.85 3.83
C PRO A 130 -40.52 -10.82 4.82
N LYS A 131 -39.81 -9.69 4.90
CA LYS A 131 -38.89 -9.41 6.01
C LYS A 131 -39.59 -9.77 7.32
N LEU A 132 -39.06 -10.75 8.06
CA LEU A 132 -39.60 -11.17 9.36
C LEU A 132 -39.58 -9.97 10.30
N ASN A 133 -40.73 -9.68 10.94
CA ASN A 133 -40.81 -8.62 11.94
C ASN A 133 -40.13 -9.12 13.23
N VAL A 134 -39.51 -8.22 14.00
CA VAL A 134 -38.87 -8.53 15.29
C VAL A 134 -39.80 -9.32 16.22
N LEU A 135 -41.09 -8.98 16.22
CA LEU A 135 -42.10 -9.68 17.02
C LEU A 135 -42.30 -11.14 16.57
N ASP A 136 -42.20 -11.43 15.28
CA ASP A 136 -42.37 -12.78 14.74
C ASP A 136 -41.17 -13.66 15.14
N VAL A 137 -39.95 -13.12 15.14
CA VAL A 137 -38.73 -13.81 15.59
C VAL A 137 -38.82 -14.13 17.08
N VAL A 138 -39.24 -13.16 17.89
CA VAL A 138 -39.42 -13.34 19.34
C VAL A 138 -40.51 -14.38 19.64
N GLU A 139 -41.64 -14.35 18.94
CA GLU A 139 -42.70 -15.36 19.11
C GLU A 139 -42.27 -16.75 18.66
N LYS A 140 -41.50 -16.84 17.57
CA LYS A 140 -40.94 -18.10 17.09
C LYS A 140 -40.00 -18.71 18.13
N ASP A 141 -39.02 -17.97 18.63
CA ASP A 141 -38.06 -18.48 19.61
C ASP A 141 -38.75 -18.88 20.94
N ILE A 142 -39.82 -18.17 21.35
CA ILE A 142 -40.67 -18.56 22.49
C ILE A 142 -41.36 -19.91 22.23
N ASN A 143 -41.84 -20.15 21.01
CA ASN A 143 -42.50 -21.40 20.66
C ASN A 143 -41.49 -22.56 20.55
N ASP A 144 -40.32 -22.31 19.97
CA ASP A 144 -39.26 -23.30 19.81
C ASP A 144 -38.72 -23.78 21.17
N ALA A 145 -38.53 -22.86 22.13
CA ALA A 145 -38.15 -23.21 23.50
C ALA A 145 -39.14 -24.18 24.18
N LYS A 146 -40.45 -23.97 23.98
CA LYS A 146 -41.49 -24.88 24.51
C LYS A 146 -41.44 -26.28 23.88
N VAL A 147 -40.96 -26.40 22.65
CA VAL A 147 -40.86 -27.67 21.93
C VAL A 147 -39.60 -28.46 22.32
N THR A 148 -38.49 -27.77 22.60
CA THR A 148 -37.20 -28.39 22.94
C THR A 148 -37.05 -28.77 24.42
N GLY A 149 -38.06 -28.48 25.26
CA GLY A 149 -38.09 -28.86 26.67
C GLY A 149 -37.36 -27.89 27.60
N PHE A 150 -36.93 -26.73 27.09
CA PHE A 150 -36.45 -25.62 27.90
C PHE A 150 -37.62 -24.66 28.18
N ASP A 151 -38.05 -24.53 29.44
CA ASP A 151 -39.19 -23.66 29.81
C ASP A 151 -38.94 -22.14 29.55
N THR A 152 -37.74 -21.74 29.10
CA THR A 152 -37.31 -20.35 28.91
C THR A 152 -36.30 -20.20 27.77
N VAL A 153 -36.44 -19.16 26.93
CA VAL A 153 -35.43 -18.77 25.91
C VAL A 153 -34.18 -18.21 26.60
N ARG A 154 -33.01 -18.73 26.26
CA ARG A 154 -31.71 -18.33 26.86
C ARG A 154 -30.73 -17.72 25.87
N TRP A 155 -30.99 -17.85 24.57
CA TRP A 155 -30.20 -17.25 23.50
C TRP A 155 -31.17 -16.62 22.51
N LEU A 156 -31.03 -15.33 22.27
CA LEU A 156 -31.92 -14.57 21.40
C LEU A 156 -31.10 -13.83 20.34
N GLU A 157 -31.44 -14.05 19.08
CA GLU A 157 -30.78 -13.44 17.91
C GLU A 157 -31.77 -12.52 17.22
N LEU A 158 -31.61 -11.22 17.42
CA LEU A 158 -32.39 -10.17 16.80
C LEU A 158 -31.49 -9.41 15.82
N GLU A 159 -30.96 -10.10 14.82
CA GLU A 159 -29.96 -9.55 13.89
C GLU A 159 -30.61 -9.02 12.61
N GLU A 160 -30.17 -7.85 12.14
CA GLU A 160 -30.58 -7.27 10.85
C GLU A 160 -32.10 -7.05 10.67
N LEU A 161 -32.82 -6.82 11.77
CA LEU A 161 -34.29 -6.69 11.77
C LEU A 161 -34.78 -5.25 11.64
N ASP A 162 -33.90 -4.31 11.24
CA ASP A 162 -34.18 -2.87 11.16
C ASP A 162 -34.71 -2.28 12.51
N MET A 163 -34.38 -2.90 13.65
CA MET A 163 -34.89 -2.50 14.97
C MET A 163 -34.30 -1.15 15.41
N ASP A 164 -35.14 -0.23 15.89
CA ASP A 164 -34.73 1.04 16.48
C ASP A 164 -34.82 1.02 18.02
N ASP A 165 -34.38 2.11 18.66
CA ASP A 165 -34.34 2.21 20.13
C ASP A 165 -35.73 2.09 20.78
N ASP A 166 -36.78 2.60 20.12
CA ASP A 166 -38.18 2.52 20.59
C ASP A 166 -38.71 1.08 20.55
N MET A 167 -38.37 0.34 19.49
CA MET A 167 -38.73 -1.07 19.37
C MET A 167 -38.02 -1.90 20.44
N LEU A 168 -36.73 -1.66 20.69
CA LEU A 168 -35.98 -2.33 21.77
C LEU A 168 -36.63 -2.12 23.14
N LEU A 169 -37.07 -0.90 23.45
CA LEU A 169 -37.81 -0.59 24.68
C LEU A 169 -39.13 -1.36 24.77
N SER A 170 -39.86 -1.48 23.65
CA SER A 170 -41.17 -2.14 23.60
C SER A 170 -41.10 -3.66 23.80
N LEU A 171 -39.96 -4.28 23.50
CA LEU A 171 -39.78 -5.72 23.64
C LEU A 171 -39.80 -6.19 25.10
N ASP A 172 -39.38 -5.33 26.03
CA ASP A 172 -39.25 -5.62 27.47
C ASP A 172 -38.56 -6.97 27.73
N LEU A 173 -37.37 -7.11 27.13
CA LEU A 173 -36.60 -8.37 27.13
C LEU A 173 -36.38 -8.92 28.54
N SER A 174 -36.18 -8.04 29.53
CA SER A 174 -35.93 -8.47 30.91
C SER A 174 -37.12 -9.14 31.59
N CYS A 175 -38.35 -8.72 31.26
CA CYS A 175 -39.56 -9.36 31.80
C CYS A 175 -39.91 -10.62 31.03
N LYS A 176 -39.69 -10.65 29.70
CA LYS A 176 -39.99 -11.82 28.85
C LYS A 176 -38.95 -12.94 28.98
N PHE A 177 -37.68 -12.58 29.16
CA PHE A 177 -36.54 -13.49 29.15
C PHE A 177 -35.59 -13.23 30.34
N PRO A 178 -36.04 -13.48 31.59
CA PRO A 178 -35.24 -13.20 32.78
C PRO A 178 -33.95 -14.04 32.88
N ASP A 179 -33.92 -15.19 32.21
CA ASP A 179 -32.80 -16.14 32.20
C ASP A 179 -31.94 -16.04 30.92
N LEU A 180 -32.05 -14.94 30.18
CA LEU A 180 -31.30 -14.74 28.93
C LEU A 180 -29.78 -14.70 29.21
N THR A 181 -29.06 -15.59 28.53
CA THR A 181 -27.61 -15.77 28.64
C THR A 181 -26.88 -15.11 27.47
N ALA A 182 -27.44 -15.14 26.27
CA ALA A 182 -26.84 -14.57 25.07
C ALA A 182 -27.87 -13.73 24.31
N LEU A 183 -27.45 -12.54 23.86
CA LEU A 183 -28.27 -11.62 23.09
C LEU A 183 -27.45 -11.05 21.93
N SER A 184 -27.90 -11.28 20.70
CA SER A 184 -27.38 -10.59 19.54
C SER A 184 -28.39 -9.56 19.04
N LEU A 185 -27.93 -8.32 18.89
CA LEU A 185 -28.64 -7.19 18.30
C LEU A 185 -27.86 -6.65 17.09
N CYS A 186 -27.03 -7.48 16.46
CA CYS A 186 -26.14 -7.09 15.37
C CYS A 186 -26.92 -6.48 14.18
N GLY A 187 -26.38 -5.44 13.54
CA GLY A 187 -26.91 -4.92 12.27
C GLY A 187 -28.28 -4.21 12.36
N ASN A 188 -28.63 -3.64 13.51
CA ASN A 188 -29.88 -2.88 13.68
C ASN A 188 -29.64 -1.35 13.60
N LYS A 189 -30.70 -0.57 13.85
CA LYS A 189 -30.71 0.90 13.79
C LYS A 189 -30.68 1.53 15.18
N LEU A 190 -29.95 0.94 16.12
CA LEU A 190 -29.82 1.46 17.47
C LEU A 190 -28.85 2.64 17.50
N VAL A 191 -29.28 3.78 18.04
CA VAL A 191 -28.52 5.04 18.03
C VAL A 191 -28.22 5.54 19.44
N HIS A 192 -29.07 5.23 20.43
CA HIS A 192 -29.04 5.86 21.76
C HIS A 192 -28.39 4.95 22.81
N ALA A 193 -27.13 5.25 23.16
CA ALA A 193 -26.35 4.47 24.12
C ALA A 193 -27.01 4.36 25.51
N ASP A 194 -27.68 5.40 25.98
CA ASP A 194 -28.39 5.42 27.26
C ASP A 194 -29.57 4.44 27.30
N ILE A 195 -30.33 4.35 26.21
CA ILE A 195 -31.43 3.40 26.05
C ILE A 195 -30.90 1.96 26.08
N ILE A 196 -29.84 1.67 25.31
CA ILE A 196 -29.23 0.34 25.25
C ILE A 196 -28.70 -0.07 26.63
N VAL A 197 -27.93 0.81 27.29
CA VAL A 197 -27.43 0.57 28.65
C VAL A 197 -28.59 0.30 29.60
N GLN A 198 -29.65 1.10 29.56
CA GLN A 198 -30.81 0.93 30.42
C GLN A 198 -31.47 -0.44 30.23
N GLU A 199 -31.71 -0.88 29.00
CA GLU A 199 -32.40 -2.15 28.74
C GLU A 199 -31.51 -3.37 28.95
N VAL A 200 -30.28 -3.35 28.43
CA VAL A 200 -29.34 -4.46 28.56
C VAL A 200 -28.98 -4.71 30.02
N THR A 201 -28.77 -3.67 30.81
CA THR A 201 -28.36 -3.84 32.22
C THR A 201 -29.47 -4.41 33.11
N LYS A 202 -30.71 -4.53 32.63
CA LYS A 202 -31.76 -5.30 33.32
C LYS A 202 -31.54 -6.82 33.21
N LEU A 203 -30.81 -7.28 32.19
CA LEU A 203 -30.52 -8.70 31.93
C LEU A 203 -29.33 -9.19 32.78
N LYS A 204 -29.57 -9.45 34.07
CA LYS A 204 -28.50 -9.79 35.03
C LYS A 204 -27.79 -11.14 34.78
N ASN A 205 -28.36 -12.00 33.96
CA ASN A 205 -27.80 -13.31 33.62
C ASN A 205 -27.00 -13.32 32.30
N LEU A 206 -26.93 -12.18 31.61
CA LEU A 206 -26.29 -12.08 30.30
C LEU A 206 -24.78 -12.35 30.40
N ARG A 207 -24.31 -13.31 29.59
CA ARG A 207 -22.91 -13.70 29.41
C ARG A 207 -22.35 -13.26 28.06
N ALA A 208 -23.18 -13.08 27.03
CA ALA A 208 -22.75 -12.54 25.74
C ALA A 208 -23.71 -11.49 25.19
N LEU A 209 -23.13 -10.43 24.63
CA LEU A 209 -23.84 -9.37 23.94
C LEU A 209 -23.12 -8.99 22.64
N TRP A 210 -23.86 -8.96 21.54
CA TRP A 210 -23.39 -8.44 20.25
C TRP A 210 -24.21 -7.24 19.81
N LEU A 211 -23.56 -6.10 19.65
CA LEU A 211 -24.10 -4.82 19.14
C LEU A 211 -23.42 -4.41 17.84
N ASN A 212 -22.57 -5.26 17.25
CA ASN A 212 -21.81 -4.97 16.04
C ASN A 212 -22.73 -4.39 14.94
N ASN A 213 -22.18 -3.48 14.11
CA ASN A 213 -22.91 -2.87 13.00
C ASN A 213 -24.17 -2.07 13.39
N ASN A 214 -24.20 -1.48 14.59
CA ASN A 214 -25.22 -0.49 14.97
C ASN A 214 -24.63 0.94 14.99
N PRO A 215 -25.38 1.98 14.55
CA PRO A 215 -24.91 3.38 14.54
C PRO A 215 -24.39 3.89 15.89
N VAL A 216 -24.92 3.36 17.01
CA VAL A 216 -24.48 3.72 18.36
C VAL A 216 -22.97 3.51 18.58
N LEU A 217 -22.34 2.57 17.87
CA LEU A 217 -20.92 2.27 18.04
C LEU A 217 -19.98 3.29 17.37
N GLU A 218 -20.46 4.08 16.40
CA GLU A 218 -19.66 5.10 15.71
C GLU A 218 -19.35 6.31 16.61
N ASN A 219 -20.20 6.58 17.59
CA ASN A 219 -20.13 7.77 18.45
C ASN A 219 -19.76 7.46 19.90
N CYS A 220 -19.39 6.21 20.23
CA CYS A 220 -19.14 5.78 21.60
C CYS A 220 -17.65 5.80 21.97
N ASP A 221 -17.31 6.53 23.03
CA ASP A 221 -15.97 6.72 23.61
C ASP A 221 -15.61 5.68 24.69
N GLY A 222 -16.17 4.46 24.60
CA GLY A 222 -15.93 3.36 25.56
C GLY A 222 -16.72 3.45 26.87
N HIS A 223 -17.38 4.58 27.15
CA HIS A 223 -18.23 4.75 28.34
C HIS A 223 -19.42 3.78 28.37
N MET A 224 -20.04 3.51 27.23
CA MET A 224 -21.16 2.55 27.11
C MET A 224 -20.73 1.13 27.50
N MET A 225 -19.60 0.65 26.98
CA MET A 225 -19.06 -0.67 27.30
C MET A 225 -18.84 -0.82 28.80
N ASN A 226 -18.22 0.18 29.44
CA ASN A 226 -17.98 0.17 30.89
C ASN A 226 -19.28 0.10 31.68
N ALA A 227 -20.30 0.88 31.29
CA ALA A 227 -21.60 0.86 31.95
C ALA A 227 -22.30 -0.51 31.81
N ILE A 228 -22.25 -1.13 30.63
CA ILE A 228 -22.84 -2.45 30.38
C ILE A 228 -22.11 -3.53 31.19
N VAL A 229 -20.77 -3.56 31.16
CA VAL A 229 -19.97 -4.54 31.92
C VAL A 229 -20.18 -4.39 33.43
N GLN A 230 -20.31 -3.15 33.94
CA GLN A 230 -20.64 -2.91 35.35
C GLN A 230 -22.08 -3.33 35.70
N GLY A 231 -23.03 -3.11 34.79
CA GLY A 231 -24.44 -3.47 34.99
C GLY A 231 -24.75 -4.96 34.84
N CYS A 232 -23.95 -5.68 34.03
CA CYS A 232 -24.05 -7.11 33.73
C CYS A 232 -22.78 -7.84 34.22
N PRO A 233 -22.69 -8.19 35.51
CA PRO A 233 -21.45 -8.71 36.11
C PRO A 233 -21.02 -10.09 35.59
N LYS A 234 -21.93 -10.84 34.95
CA LYS A 234 -21.65 -12.14 34.33
C LYS A 234 -21.25 -12.04 32.85
N LEU A 235 -21.17 -10.84 32.29
CA LEU A 235 -20.87 -10.65 30.88
C LEU A 235 -19.43 -11.05 30.58
N GLU A 236 -19.26 -12.08 29.75
CA GLU A 236 -17.98 -12.65 29.34
C GLU A 236 -17.59 -12.21 27.92
N ILE A 237 -18.56 -12.02 27.03
CA ILE A 237 -18.37 -11.56 25.64
C ILE A 237 -19.13 -10.26 25.40
N TYR A 238 -18.45 -9.26 24.84
CA TYR A 238 -19.04 -8.02 24.34
C TYR A 238 -18.47 -7.70 22.95
N ASN A 239 -19.33 -7.63 21.93
CA ASN A 239 -18.97 -7.35 20.54
C ASN A 239 -17.82 -8.23 20.01
N SER A 240 -17.93 -9.55 20.25
CA SER A 240 -16.92 -10.55 19.88
C SER A 240 -15.56 -10.41 20.58
N ARG A 241 -15.44 -9.52 21.59
CA ARG A 241 -14.27 -9.39 22.47
C ARG A 241 -14.58 -9.96 23.85
N PHE A 242 -13.56 -10.48 24.51
CA PHE A 242 -13.66 -10.96 25.88
C PHE A 242 -13.59 -9.80 26.86
N THR A 243 -14.45 -9.81 27.87
CA THR A 243 -14.38 -8.87 28.99
C THR A 243 -13.31 -9.32 29.98
N SER A 244 -13.00 -8.52 31.00
CA SER A 244 -12.13 -8.95 32.11
C SER A 244 -12.69 -10.12 32.92
N ASN A 245 -13.98 -10.44 32.76
CA ASN A 245 -14.69 -11.48 33.50
C ASN A 245 -14.91 -12.76 32.68
N PHE A 246 -14.31 -12.88 31.47
CA PHE A 246 -14.46 -14.07 30.64
C PHE A 246 -14.07 -15.34 31.42
N GLY A 247 -14.70 -16.46 31.12
CA GLY A 247 -14.51 -17.72 31.83
C GLY A 247 -15.00 -18.90 31.00
N GLU A 248 -15.63 -19.87 31.65
CA GLU A 248 -16.08 -21.10 31.00
C GLU A 248 -17.01 -20.83 29.82
N TRP A 249 -17.93 -19.88 29.92
CA TRP A 249 -18.93 -19.71 28.86
C TRP A 249 -18.30 -19.13 27.59
N ALA A 250 -17.44 -18.12 27.70
CA ALA A 250 -16.74 -17.56 26.55
C ALA A 250 -15.79 -18.57 25.89
N LEU A 251 -15.09 -19.38 26.69
CA LEU A 251 -14.23 -20.44 26.16
C LEU A 251 -15.03 -21.57 25.53
N GLY A 252 -16.18 -21.93 26.12
CA GLY A 252 -17.06 -22.96 25.58
C GLY A 252 -17.74 -22.51 24.28
N PHE A 253 -18.04 -21.22 24.13
CA PHE A 253 -18.49 -20.65 22.86
C PHE A 253 -17.41 -20.77 21.78
N CYS A 254 -16.15 -20.44 22.09
CA CYS A 254 -15.02 -20.59 21.16
C CYS A 254 -14.61 -22.05 20.89
N GLY A 255 -15.03 -22.98 21.75
CA GLY A 255 -14.71 -24.41 21.65
C GLY A 255 -15.88 -25.27 21.17
N ASP A 256 -16.90 -24.65 20.56
CA ASP A 256 -18.12 -25.31 20.04
C ASP A 256 -18.87 -26.17 21.08
N ILE A 257 -18.77 -25.80 22.36
CA ILE A 257 -19.54 -26.42 23.46
C ILE A 257 -20.88 -25.69 23.63
N TYR A 258 -20.88 -24.36 23.55
CA TYR A 258 -22.06 -23.54 23.74
C TYR A 258 -22.47 -22.85 22.44
N ASP A 259 -23.71 -23.08 22.04
CA ASP A 259 -24.37 -22.48 20.88
C ASP A 259 -25.84 -22.18 21.21
N LYS A 260 -26.64 -21.79 20.21
CA LYS A 260 -28.06 -21.49 20.39
C LYS A 260 -28.87 -22.69 20.88
N ASP A 261 -28.52 -23.90 20.47
CA ASP A 261 -29.20 -25.16 20.83
C ASP A 261 -28.75 -25.66 22.21
N ASN A 262 -27.55 -25.29 22.65
CA ASN A 262 -26.98 -25.55 23.97
C ASN A 262 -26.40 -24.27 24.61
N PRO A 263 -27.24 -23.32 25.06
CA PRO A 263 -26.79 -22.04 25.62
C PRO A 263 -26.13 -22.15 27.02
N GLY A 264 -25.95 -23.38 27.52
CA GLY A 264 -25.40 -23.70 28.83
C GLY A 264 -26.45 -23.77 29.95
N CYS A 265 -26.26 -24.70 30.90
CA CYS A 265 -27.14 -24.88 32.06
C CYS A 265 -26.36 -24.74 33.39
N ILE A 266 -26.98 -24.11 34.39
CA ILE A 266 -26.41 -23.86 35.73
C ILE A 266 -26.12 -25.18 36.50
N SER A 267 -26.59 -26.33 36.03
CA SER A 267 -26.54 -27.61 36.75
C SER A 267 -25.68 -28.71 36.12
N GLN A 268 -24.85 -28.42 35.11
CA GLN A 268 -23.88 -29.38 34.57
C GLN A 268 -22.46 -28.85 34.74
N SER A 269 -21.95 -28.92 35.97
CA SER A 269 -20.52 -28.74 36.21
C SER A 269 -19.79 -30.07 35.97
N ASP A 270 -18.61 -29.96 35.35
CA ASP A 270 -17.43 -30.81 35.55
C ASP A 270 -16.98 -31.79 34.44
N SER A 271 -17.47 -31.75 33.19
CA SER A 271 -16.83 -32.59 32.14
C SER A 271 -16.87 -32.14 30.66
N GLN A 272 -17.40 -30.96 30.31
CA GLN A 272 -17.55 -30.60 28.88
C GLN A 272 -16.24 -30.09 28.23
N PHE A 273 -15.37 -29.42 28.99
CA PHE A 273 -14.08 -28.93 28.46
C PHE A 273 -13.04 -30.02 28.22
N GLN A 274 -13.24 -31.20 28.82
CA GLN A 274 -12.30 -32.31 28.69
C GLN A 274 -12.20 -32.86 27.26
N SER A 275 -13.23 -32.65 26.42
CA SER A 275 -13.24 -33.08 25.02
C SER A 275 -12.69 -32.04 24.04
N VAL A 276 -12.37 -30.82 24.48
CA VAL A 276 -11.88 -29.76 23.59
C VAL A 276 -10.47 -30.09 23.12
N THR A 277 -10.31 -30.25 21.81
CA THR A 277 -9.03 -30.54 21.16
C THR A 277 -8.45 -29.35 20.40
N SER A 278 -9.29 -28.39 20.04
CA SER A 278 -8.93 -27.17 19.30
C SER A 278 -9.64 -25.98 19.90
N LEU A 279 -8.96 -24.85 20.02
CA LEU A 279 -9.55 -23.62 20.53
C LEU A 279 -9.01 -22.39 19.78
N ASP A 280 -9.92 -21.63 19.16
CA ASP A 280 -9.58 -20.36 18.50
C ASP A 280 -9.99 -19.17 19.36
N LEU A 281 -8.98 -18.52 19.94
CA LEU A 281 -9.10 -17.31 20.75
C LEU A 281 -8.55 -16.08 20.02
N SER A 282 -8.38 -16.13 18.70
CA SER A 282 -7.80 -15.02 17.96
C SER A 282 -8.68 -13.77 17.97
N ASN A 283 -8.04 -12.60 18.04
CA ASN A 283 -8.67 -11.27 18.03
C ASN A 283 -9.77 -11.09 19.09
N ARG A 284 -9.67 -11.78 20.23
CA ARG A 284 -10.64 -11.68 21.33
C ARG A 284 -10.29 -10.57 22.33
N TYR A 285 -9.22 -9.81 22.10
CA TYR A 285 -8.74 -8.73 22.98
C TYR A 285 -8.41 -9.22 24.41
N ILE A 286 -7.83 -10.42 24.50
CA ILE A 286 -7.45 -11.03 25.76
C ILE A 286 -6.22 -10.33 26.31
N ASN A 287 -6.29 -9.88 27.56
CA ASN A 287 -5.18 -9.23 28.27
C ASN A 287 -4.41 -10.21 29.16
N SER A 288 -5.02 -11.33 29.54
CA SER A 288 -4.39 -12.42 30.29
C SER A 288 -5.01 -13.76 29.91
N LEU A 289 -4.18 -14.73 29.52
CA LEU A 289 -4.59 -16.14 29.36
C LEU A 289 -4.73 -16.85 30.72
N ILE A 290 -4.14 -16.33 31.79
CA ILE A 290 -4.22 -16.92 33.12
C ILE A 290 -5.61 -16.67 33.67
N ASN A 291 -6.48 -17.64 33.41
CA ASN A 291 -7.87 -17.66 33.82
C ASN A 291 -8.16 -18.99 34.49
N LYS A 292 -9.03 -19.02 35.52
CA LYS A 292 -9.41 -20.28 36.16
C LYS A 292 -10.02 -21.29 35.18
N ALA A 293 -10.74 -20.80 34.17
CA ALA A 293 -11.39 -21.63 33.16
C ALA A 293 -10.45 -22.09 32.04
N PHE A 294 -9.38 -21.35 31.75
CA PHE A 294 -8.36 -21.74 30.77
C PHE A 294 -7.17 -22.38 31.51
N SER A 295 -7.26 -23.69 31.75
CA SER A 295 -6.19 -24.42 32.42
C SER A 295 -5.99 -25.83 31.85
N PRO A 296 -4.80 -26.42 32.00
CA PRO A 296 -4.54 -27.80 31.60
C PRO A 296 -5.42 -28.84 32.31
N VAL A 297 -5.97 -28.50 33.47
CA VAL A 297 -6.86 -29.38 34.24
C VAL A 297 -8.24 -29.44 33.60
N GLU A 298 -8.75 -28.29 33.14
CA GLU A 298 -10.07 -28.20 32.51
C GLU A 298 -10.04 -28.69 31.05
N MET A 299 -8.93 -28.48 30.34
CA MET A 299 -8.77 -28.83 28.91
C MET A 299 -7.55 -29.74 28.66
N PRO A 300 -7.51 -30.96 29.22
CA PRO A 300 -6.35 -31.86 29.12
C PRO A 300 -6.07 -32.36 27.69
N LEU A 301 -7.05 -32.35 26.79
CA LEU A 301 -6.92 -32.82 25.41
C LEU A 301 -6.63 -31.71 24.39
N LEU A 302 -6.46 -30.46 24.82
CA LEU A 302 -6.21 -29.33 23.93
C LEU A 302 -4.91 -29.54 23.16
N SER A 303 -5.03 -29.65 21.84
CA SER A 303 -3.95 -29.97 20.92
C SER A 303 -3.59 -28.84 19.96
N HIS A 304 -4.57 -27.99 19.63
CA HIS A 304 -4.41 -26.81 18.81
C HIS A 304 -4.95 -25.56 19.53
N LEU A 305 -4.16 -24.49 19.54
CA LEU A 305 -4.52 -23.21 20.15
C LEU A 305 -4.14 -22.06 19.23
N ASN A 306 -5.09 -21.16 18.96
CA ASN A 306 -4.85 -19.91 18.27
C ASN A 306 -5.09 -18.71 19.19
N ILE A 307 -4.05 -17.90 19.42
CA ILE A 307 -4.08 -16.71 20.29
C ILE A 307 -3.64 -15.43 19.55
N ARG A 308 -3.56 -15.44 18.22
CA ARG A 308 -3.16 -14.25 17.43
C ARG A 308 -4.06 -13.03 17.67
N GLY A 309 -3.49 -11.84 17.54
CA GLY A 309 -4.20 -10.57 17.66
C GLY A 309 -4.65 -10.23 19.08
N ASN A 310 -4.12 -10.92 20.11
CA ASN A 310 -4.39 -10.60 21.51
C ASN A 310 -3.20 -9.86 22.14
N PRO A 311 -3.44 -8.77 22.90
CA PRO A 311 -2.36 -8.02 23.56
C PRO A 311 -1.58 -8.81 24.61
N LEU A 312 -2.27 -9.60 25.45
CA LEU A 312 -1.72 -10.40 26.56
C LEU A 312 -0.76 -9.64 27.51
N GLU A 313 -0.97 -8.34 27.69
CA GLU A 313 -0.03 -7.44 28.39
C GLU A 313 0.04 -7.62 29.92
N GLN A 314 -0.90 -8.35 30.54
CA GLN A 314 -0.97 -8.46 32.01
C GLN A 314 -0.08 -9.58 32.59
N ASN A 315 0.38 -10.52 31.78
CA ASN A 315 1.27 -11.59 32.21
C ASN A 315 2.66 -11.39 31.62
N SER A 316 3.70 -11.79 32.35
CA SER A 316 5.02 -11.89 31.74
C SER A 316 5.06 -12.98 30.67
N VAL A 317 5.98 -12.85 29.70
CA VAL A 317 6.24 -13.88 28.68
C VAL A 317 6.49 -15.24 29.34
N SER A 318 7.31 -15.27 30.41
CA SER A 318 7.64 -16.50 31.13
C SER A 318 6.42 -17.15 31.80
N GLU A 319 5.50 -16.37 32.37
CA GLU A 319 4.27 -16.90 32.97
C GLU A 319 3.33 -17.47 31.92
N SER A 320 3.21 -16.80 30.77
CA SER A 320 2.37 -17.27 29.66
C SER A 320 2.92 -18.55 29.03
N LEU A 321 4.24 -18.63 28.82
CA LEU A 321 4.89 -19.85 28.33
C LEU A 321 4.77 -21.00 29.33
N ALA A 322 4.93 -20.76 30.63
CA ALA A 322 4.76 -21.79 31.66
C ALA A 322 3.33 -22.33 31.73
N LEU A 323 2.32 -21.47 31.54
CA LEU A 323 0.92 -21.91 31.43
C LEU A 323 0.73 -22.84 30.23
N LEU A 324 1.25 -22.46 29.05
CA LEU A 324 1.13 -23.23 27.82
C LEU A 324 1.91 -24.56 27.87
N GLU A 325 3.08 -24.57 28.50
CA GLU A 325 3.88 -25.79 28.74
C GLU A 325 3.08 -26.82 29.56
N GLY A 326 2.19 -26.35 30.43
CA GLY A 326 1.32 -27.20 31.25
C GLY A 326 0.32 -28.04 30.46
N PHE A 327 -0.01 -27.69 29.20
CA PHE A 327 -0.99 -28.43 28.39
C PHE A 327 -0.32 -29.67 27.74
N PRO A 328 -0.67 -30.90 28.17
CA PRO A 328 0.09 -32.09 27.81
C PRO A 328 -0.08 -32.51 26.34
N CYS A 329 -1.19 -32.12 25.70
CA CYS A 329 -1.51 -32.47 24.32
C CYS A 329 -1.22 -31.36 23.32
N LEU A 330 -0.76 -30.17 23.75
CA LEU A 330 -0.59 -29.01 22.89
C LEU A 330 0.54 -29.26 21.88
N GLN A 331 0.14 -29.46 20.62
CA GLN A 331 1.04 -29.80 19.50
C GLN A 331 1.10 -28.69 18.44
N SER A 332 0.13 -27.79 18.42
CA SER A 332 0.01 -26.72 17.44
C SER A 332 -0.36 -25.40 18.12
N LEU A 333 0.43 -24.36 17.87
CA LEU A 333 0.21 -23.02 18.40
C LEU A 333 0.23 -21.97 17.27
N GLU A 334 -0.75 -21.08 17.27
CA GLU A 334 -0.75 -19.86 16.46
C GLU A 334 -0.65 -18.61 17.34
N VAL A 335 0.40 -17.82 17.13
CA VAL A 335 0.72 -16.62 17.92
C VAL A 335 1.46 -15.58 17.07
N ASP A 336 1.36 -14.30 17.42
CA ASP A 336 2.14 -13.24 16.77
C ASP A 336 3.61 -13.29 17.19
N ILE A 337 4.54 -13.18 16.24
CA ILE A 337 5.99 -13.16 16.47
C ILE A 337 6.60 -12.05 15.58
N PRO A 338 7.20 -10.99 16.13
CA PRO A 338 7.27 -10.67 17.55
C PRO A 338 5.88 -10.40 18.14
N GLY A 339 5.67 -10.77 19.38
CA GLY A 339 4.37 -10.63 20.02
C GLY A 339 4.35 -11.04 21.48
N PRO A 340 3.18 -11.38 22.02
CA PRO A 340 2.98 -11.53 23.46
C PRO A 340 3.75 -12.68 24.11
N LEU A 341 4.23 -13.65 23.32
CA LEU A 341 5.07 -14.75 23.80
C LEU A 341 6.56 -14.55 23.52
N GLY A 342 6.96 -13.35 23.06
CA GLY A 342 8.34 -13.00 22.77
C GLY A 342 8.62 -12.71 21.30
N ASP A 343 9.89 -12.42 21.01
CA ASP A 343 10.35 -11.95 19.69
C ASP A 343 10.95 -13.07 18.82
N SER A 344 11.04 -14.30 19.37
CA SER A 344 11.78 -15.40 18.79
C SER A 344 10.98 -16.70 18.81
N ALA A 345 10.66 -17.19 17.62
CA ALA A 345 10.07 -18.50 17.40
C ALA A 345 10.92 -19.64 17.96
N VAL A 346 12.25 -19.51 17.89
CA VAL A 346 13.18 -20.49 18.45
C VAL A 346 13.03 -20.55 19.97
N GLU A 347 12.98 -19.39 20.64
CA GLU A 347 12.83 -19.33 22.11
C GLU A 347 11.46 -19.87 22.58
N ILE A 348 10.41 -19.60 21.80
CA ILE A 348 9.08 -20.17 22.05
C ILE A 348 9.11 -21.70 21.93
N LEU A 349 9.74 -22.25 20.88
CA LEU A 349 9.86 -23.70 20.69
C LEU A 349 10.76 -24.36 21.75
N GLU A 350 11.83 -23.70 22.18
CA GLU A 350 12.67 -24.17 23.28
C GLU A 350 11.90 -24.22 24.61
N SER A 351 10.98 -23.28 24.82
CA SER A 351 10.12 -23.22 26.01
C SER A 351 8.91 -24.17 25.92
N LEU A 352 8.50 -24.57 24.71
CA LEU A 352 7.34 -25.42 24.43
C LEU A 352 7.75 -26.64 23.57
N PRO A 353 8.52 -27.59 24.12
CA PRO A 353 9.15 -28.66 23.34
C PRO A 353 8.18 -29.67 22.74
N ASN A 354 6.92 -29.69 23.19
CA ASN A 354 5.87 -30.58 22.67
C ASN A 354 5.23 -30.05 21.38
N LEU A 355 5.50 -28.81 20.98
CA LEU A 355 4.97 -28.24 19.75
C LEU A 355 5.58 -28.91 18.52
N SER A 356 4.71 -29.44 17.67
CA SER A 356 5.04 -29.96 16.34
C SER A 356 4.91 -28.88 15.25
N LEU A 357 4.00 -27.92 15.46
CA LEU A 357 3.68 -26.83 14.54
C LEU A 357 3.61 -25.51 15.32
N LEU A 358 4.33 -24.50 14.84
CA LEU A 358 4.23 -23.12 15.29
C LEU A 358 3.87 -22.26 14.09
N ASN A 359 2.75 -21.54 14.16
CA ASN A 359 2.23 -20.71 13.08
C ASN A 359 2.07 -21.46 11.73
N GLY A 360 1.72 -22.75 11.78
CA GLY A 360 1.56 -23.61 10.61
C GLY A 360 2.87 -24.14 10.02
N VAL A 361 4.02 -23.83 10.61
CA VAL A 361 5.35 -24.30 10.18
C VAL A 361 5.85 -25.38 11.14
N LYS A 362 6.46 -26.45 10.59
CA LYS A 362 7.02 -27.55 11.39
C LYS A 362 8.13 -27.04 12.31
N ALA A 363 8.05 -27.36 13.60
CA ALA A 363 9.03 -26.97 14.61
C ALA A 363 10.46 -27.40 14.23
N SER A 364 10.64 -28.59 13.65
CA SER A 364 11.95 -29.06 13.17
C SER A 364 12.55 -28.16 12.09
N LYS A 365 11.73 -27.67 11.14
CA LYS A 365 12.19 -26.77 10.06
C LYS A 365 12.64 -25.42 10.64
N ILE A 366 11.95 -24.92 11.66
CA ILE A 366 12.29 -23.64 12.32
C ILE A 366 13.62 -23.76 13.06
N LEU A 367 13.79 -24.82 13.85
CA LEU A 367 15.02 -25.08 14.60
C LEU A 367 16.23 -25.36 13.69
N GLU A 368 16.02 -26.03 12.56
CA GLU A 368 17.07 -26.26 11.55
C GLU A 368 17.49 -24.96 10.85
N THR A 369 16.55 -24.07 10.54
CA THR A 369 16.82 -22.82 9.81
C THR A 369 17.29 -21.68 10.71
N GLY A 370 17.03 -21.74 12.02
CA GLY A 370 17.34 -20.68 12.97
C GLY A 370 16.52 -19.40 12.75
N ASN A 371 15.37 -19.49 12.07
CA ASN A 371 14.51 -18.33 11.81
C ASN A 371 13.83 -17.87 13.10
N HIS A 372 14.19 -16.67 13.57
CA HIS A 372 13.61 -16.07 14.79
C HIS A 372 12.19 -15.53 14.57
N VAL A 373 11.89 -15.06 13.36
CA VAL A 373 10.53 -14.71 12.96
C VAL A 373 10.03 -15.83 12.07
N ILE A 374 8.95 -16.49 12.49
CA ILE A 374 8.18 -17.29 11.57
C ILE A 374 7.25 -16.28 10.92
N ASP A 375 7.46 -16.02 9.63
CA ASP A 375 6.37 -15.55 8.79
C ASP A 375 5.24 -16.56 8.99
N SER A 376 4.33 -16.27 9.91
CA SER A 376 3.04 -16.93 9.98
C SER A 376 2.52 -16.77 8.59
N LYS A 377 2.59 -17.85 7.77
CA LYS A 377 2.37 -17.79 6.33
C LYS A 377 1.36 -16.70 6.08
N LEU A 378 1.82 -15.55 5.59
CA LEU A 378 0.99 -14.37 5.41
C LEU A 378 0.12 -14.74 4.21
N HIS A 379 -0.82 -15.65 4.42
CA HIS A 379 -1.72 -16.11 3.39
C HIS A 379 -2.49 -14.87 3.02
N PRO A 380 -2.39 -14.41 1.78
CA PRO A 380 -3.15 -13.26 1.33
C PRO A 380 -4.64 -13.57 1.56
N ARG A 381 -5.23 -12.99 2.59
CA ARG A 381 -6.65 -13.13 2.90
C ARG A 381 -7.41 -12.06 2.14
N LEU A 382 -8.64 -12.39 1.79
CA LEU A 382 -9.56 -11.37 1.33
C LEU A 382 -9.69 -10.28 2.40
N PRO A 383 -9.77 -9.00 1.99
CA PRO A 383 -10.02 -7.91 2.92
C PRO A 383 -11.36 -8.11 3.60
N GLU A 384 -11.52 -7.61 4.81
CA GLU A 384 -12.83 -7.50 5.44
C GLU A 384 -13.64 -6.39 4.76
N TRP A 385 -14.95 -6.58 4.63
CA TRP A 385 -15.89 -5.58 4.12
C TRP A 385 -17.18 -5.61 4.92
N ALA A 386 -17.90 -4.49 4.92
CA ALA A 386 -19.23 -4.40 5.48
C ALA A 386 -20.29 -4.88 4.47
N ALA A 387 -21.41 -5.41 4.96
CA ALA A 387 -22.49 -5.94 4.13
C ALA A 387 -23.18 -4.88 3.24
N ASP A 388 -23.03 -3.60 3.56
CA ASP A 388 -23.54 -2.45 2.83
C ASP A 388 -22.50 -1.79 1.89
N GLU A 389 -21.22 -2.20 1.96
CA GLU A 389 -20.17 -1.61 1.12
C GLU A 389 -20.49 -1.84 -0.37
N PRO A 390 -20.37 -0.82 -1.25
CA PRO A 390 -20.68 -0.96 -2.67
C PRO A 390 -19.86 -2.07 -3.33
N LEU A 391 -20.49 -2.80 -4.25
CA LEU A 391 -19.87 -3.96 -4.91
C LEU A 391 -18.55 -3.60 -5.62
N ALA A 392 -18.49 -2.43 -6.24
CA ALA A 392 -17.27 -1.93 -6.89
C ALA A 392 -16.10 -1.77 -5.89
N ASP A 393 -16.38 -1.33 -4.66
CA ASP A 393 -15.35 -1.16 -3.63
C ASP A 393 -14.86 -2.49 -3.09
N ARG A 394 -15.77 -3.46 -2.90
CA ARG A 394 -15.41 -4.84 -2.54
C ARG A 394 -14.47 -5.45 -3.58
N VAL A 395 -14.80 -5.27 -4.87
CA VAL A 395 -13.95 -5.72 -5.99
C VAL A 395 -12.60 -5.01 -5.97
N LEU A 396 -12.54 -3.68 -5.84
CA LEU A 396 -11.28 -2.94 -5.79
C LEU A 396 -10.39 -3.32 -4.62
N ASN A 397 -10.98 -3.66 -3.48
CA ASN A 397 -10.25 -4.11 -2.31
C ASN A 397 -9.71 -5.54 -2.51
N ALA A 398 -10.51 -6.44 -3.08
CA ALA A 398 -10.13 -7.83 -3.30
C ALA A 398 -9.20 -8.07 -4.49
N MET A 399 -9.25 -7.22 -5.52
CA MET A 399 -8.57 -7.46 -6.81
C MET A 399 -7.08 -7.72 -6.66
N TRP A 400 -6.41 -7.16 -5.66
CA TRP A 400 -4.97 -7.29 -5.45
C TRP A 400 -4.49 -8.73 -5.22
N LEU A 401 -5.39 -9.64 -4.83
CA LEU A 401 -5.13 -11.08 -4.77
C LEU A 401 -5.18 -11.79 -6.13
N TYR A 402 -5.78 -11.17 -7.13
CA TYR A 402 -6.06 -11.78 -8.43
C TYR A 402 -5.24 -11.15 -9.55
N LEU A 403 -4.91 -9.87 -9.40
CA LEU A 403 -4.26 -9.07 -10.42
C LEU A 403 -2.88 -9.61 -10.82
N MET A 404 -2.58 -9.47 -12.10
CA MET A 404 -1.23 -9.47 -12.66
C MET A 404 -1.03 -8.18 -13.46
N SER A 405 0.20 -7.93 -13.89
CA SER A 405 0.50 -6.74 -14.69
C SER A 405 1.50 -7.01 -15.81
N TYR A 406 1.49 -6.13 -16.80
CA TYR A 406 2.54 -6.01 -17.80
C TYR A 406 2.73 -4.53 -18.19
N ARG A 407 3.88 -4.22 -18.77
CA ARG A 407 4.13 -2.91 -19.41
C ARG A 407 4.21 -3.11 -20.90
N LEU A 408 3.43 -2.30 -21.61
CA LEU A 408 3.69 -2.03 -23.02
C LEU A 408 4.74 -0.91 -23.04
N ALA A 409 5.60 -0.92 -24.05
CA ALA A 409 6.52 0.18 -24.33
C ALA A 409 6.36 0.53 -25.81
N ASP A 410 5.74 1.67 -26.10
CA ASP A 410 5.70 2.29 -27.41
C ASP A 410 6.99 3.12 -27.63
N GLU A 411 7.67 2.94 -28.78
CA GLU A 411 8.92 3.63 -29.11
C GLU A 411 8.77 5.18 -29.07
N GLU A 412 7.54 5.70 -29.19
CA GLU A 412 7.25 7.14 -29.14
C GLU A 412 6.80 7.65 -27.75
N LYS A 413 6.44 6.78 -26.80
CA LYS A 413 5.91 7.18 -25.48
C LYS A 413 6.74 6.59 -24.34
N LEU A 414 7.66 7.40 -23.84
CA LEU A 414 8.44 7.13 -22.61
C LEU A 414 7.56 7.04 -21.33
N ASP A 415 6.29 7.45 -21.40
CA ASP A 415 5.38 7.65 -20.25
C ASP A 415 4.31 6.54 -20.12
N GLU A 416 4.62 5.27 -20.41
CA GLU A 416 3.64 4.18 -20.27
C GLU A 416 3.53 3.67 -18.83
N THR A 417 2.37 3.90 -18.22
CA THR A 417 1.97 3.27 -16.95
C THR A 417 1.83 1.76 -17.12
N SER A 418 1.73 0.98 -16.03
CA SER A 418 1.45 -0.46 -16.12
C SER A 418 0.00 -0.75 -16.53
N VAL A 419 -0.20 -1.84 -17.26
CA VAL A 419 -1.53 -2.44 -17.49
C VAL A 419 -1.72 -3.50 -16.43
N TRP A 420 -2.88 -3.47 -15.78
CA TRP A 420 -3.30 -4.47 -14.80
C TRP A 420 -4.39 -5.33 -15.40
N TYR A 421 -4.43 -6.61 -15.03
CA TYR A 421 -5.47 -7.50 -15.51
C TYR A 421 -5.82 -8.60 -14.49
N VAL A 422 -7.07 -9.06 -14.57
CA VAL A 422 -7.60 -10.24 -13.88
C VAL A 422 -7.70 -11.36 -14.91
N MET A 423 -7.20 -12.54 -14.58
CA MET A 423 -7.32 -13.72 -15.45
C MET A 423 -8.77 -14.24 -15.48
N ASP A 424 -9.07 -15.16 -16.39
CA ASP A 424 -10.33 -15.91 -16.39
C ASP A 424 -10.54 -16.73 -15.10
N GLU A 425 -11.64 -17.49 -15.06
CA GLU A 425 -12.02 -18.30 -13.91
C GLU A 425 -10.96 -19.34 -13.52
N LEU A 426 -10.29 -19.94 -14.51
CA LEU A 426 -9.24 -20.94 -14.28
C LEU A 426 -8.01 -20.29 -13.68
N GLY A 427 -7.53 -19.20 -14.29
CA GLY A 427 -6.37 -18.48 -13.79
C GLY A 427 -6.61 -17.88 -12.41
N SER A 428 -7.80 -17.36 -12.16
CA SER A 428 -8.15 -16.71 -10.89
C SER A 428 -8.39 -17.68 -9.73
N ALA A 429 -8.60 -18.97 -10.03
CA ALA A 429 -8.62 -20.04 -9.02
C ALA A 429 -7.20 -20.47 -8.57
N LEU A 430 -6.15 -20.01 -9.26
CA LEU A 430 -4.76 -20.30 -8.92
C LEU A 430 -4.30 -19.42 -7.75
N ARG A 431 -4.43 -19.97 -6.53
CA ARG A 431 -4.09 -19.27 -5.28
C ARG A 431 -2.58 -19.12 -5.08
N HIS A 432 -2.22 -18.38 -4.04
CA HIS A 432 -0.84 -18.08 -3.71
C HIS A 432 -0.24 -19.04 -2.68
N SER A 433 1.03 -19.37 -2.87
CA SER A 433 1.85 -20.19 -1.97
C SER A 433 3.28 -19.69 -1.98
N ASP A 434 3.94 -19.73 -0.83
CA ASP A 434 5.39 -19.46 -0.70
C ASP A 434 6.24 -20.59 -1.35
N GLU A 435 5.62 -21.74 -1.60
CA GLU A 435 6.21 -22.88 -2.29
C GLU A 435 5.33 -23.23 -3.51
N PRO A 436 5.32 -22.38 -4.56
CA PRO A 436 4.43 -22.58 -5.69
C PRO A 436 4.87 -23.76 -6.56
N ASN A 437 3.91 -24.52 -7.06
CA ASN A 437 4.14 -25.64 -8.00
C ASN A 437 3.85 -25.27 -9.46
N PHE A 438 3.23 -24.11 -9.71
CA PHE A 438 3.03 -23.54 -11.04
C PHE A 438 3.62 -22.12 -11.14
N ARG A 439 3.96 -21.73 -12.37
CA ARG A 439 4.33 -20.35 -12.72
C ARG A 439 3.36 -19.81 -13.77
N VAL A 440 3.07 -18.52 -13.66
CA VAL A 440 2.24 -17.77 -14.62
C VAL A 440 3.01 -16.56 -15.09
N ALA A 441 2.95 -16.26 -16.39
CA ALA A 441 3.50 -15.04 -16.96
C ALA A 441 2.55 -14.42 -18.00
N PRO A 442 2.48 -13.08 -18.11
CA PRO A 442 1.80 -12.44 -19.23
C PRO A 442 2.54 -12.76 -20.54
N PHE A 443 1.78 -12.98 -21.61
CA PHE A 443 2.33 -13.21 -22.94
C PHE A 443 1.50 -12.49 -24.00
N LEU A 444 2.15 -11.64 -24.79
CA LEU A 444 1.50 -10.86 -25.84
C LEU A 444 1.77 -11.51 -27.20
N PHE A 445 0.76 -12.17 -27.77
CA PHE A 445 0.87 -12.85 -29.06
C PHE A 445 0.53 -11.92 -30.22
N MET A 446 1.44 -11.75 -31.17
CA MET A 446 1.32 -10.87 -32.35
C MET A 446 1.19 -11.71 -33.63
N PRO A 447 -0.01 -12.20 -33.99
CA PRO A 447 -0.22 -13.08 -35.16
C PRO A 447 0.23 -12.46 -36.49
N GLU A 448 0.20 -11.13 -36.63
CA GLU A 448 0.69 -10.43 -37.82
C GLU A 448 2.12 -9.90 -37.68
N GLY A 449 2.83 -10.28 -36.61
CA GLY A 449 4.18 -9.82 -36.33
C GLY A 449 4.26 -8.35 -35.89
N LYS A 450 3.12 -7.74 -35.54
CA LYS A 450 3.00 -6.33 -35.14
C LYS A 450 2.15 -6.17 -33.88
N LEU A 451 2.44 -5.11 -33.12
CA LEU A 451 1.71 -4.76 -31.89
C LEU A 451 0.21 -4.50 -32.14
N GLU A 452 -0.15 -3.96 -33.30
CA GLU A 452 -1.56 -3.72 -33.69
C GLU A 452 -2.40 -5.00 -33.74
N SER A 453 -1.77 -6.14 -34.01
CA SER A 453 -2.43 -7.45 -34.05
C SER A 453 -2.44 -8.17 -32.71
N ALA A 454 -1.85 -7.56 -31.67
CA ALA A 454 -1.52 -8.24 -30.45
C ALA A 454 -2.76 -8.70 -29.65
N VAL A 455 -2.70 -9.95 -29.16
CA VAL A 455 -3.67 -10.54 -28.25
C VAL A 455 -2.95 -10.91 -26.96
N SER A 456 -3.53 -10.52 -25.83
CA SER A 456 -2.93 -10.74 -24.51
C SER A 456 -3.42 -12.06 -23.91
N TYR A 457 -2.49 -12.88 -23.44
CA TYR A 457 -2.75 -14.11 -22.73
C TYR A 457 -1.95 -14.16 -21.44
N SER A 458 -2.33 -15.05 -20.54
CA SER A 458 -1.45 -15.58 -19.51
C SER A 458 -1.04 -17.00 -19.88
N ILE A 459 0.25 -17.30 -19.74
CA ILE A 459 0.78 -18.65 -19.92
C ILE A 459 1.07 -19.27 -18.55
N LEU A 460 0.59 -20.49 -18.33
CA LEU A 460 0.68 -21.24 -17.07
C LEU A 460 1.43 -22.56 -17.29
N TRP A 461 2.42 -22.90 -16.46
CA TRP A 461 3.14 -24.17 -16.57
C TRP A 461 3.62 -24.70 -15.20
N PRO A 462 3.74 -26.03 -15.04
CA PRO A 462 4.23 -26.62 -13.80
C PRO A 462 5.75 -26.37 -13.66
N ILE A 463 6.17 -25.96 -12.47
CA ILE A 463 7.59 -25.84 -12.09
C ILE A 463 8.03 -26.94 -11.12
N GLN A 464 7.07 -27.72 -10.62
CA GLN A 464 7.30 -28.94 -9.84
C GLN A 464 6.48 -30.09 -10.44
N ASN A 465 6.80 -31.32 -10.04
CA ASN A 465 5.96 -32.47 -10.38
C ASN A 465 4.66 -32.38 -9.60
N VAL A 466 3.52 -32.55 -10.25
CA VAL A 466 2.19 -32.54 -9.62
C VAL A 466 1.46 -33.86 -9.86
N GLN A 467 0.65 -34.27 -8.89
CA GLN A 467 -0.14 -35.50 -8.86
C GLN A 467 -1.62 -35.20 -8.70
N ASN A 468 -2.47 -36.14 -9.10
CA ASN A 468 -3.92 -36.04 -8.92
C ASN A 468 -4.28 -35.61 -7.47
N GLY A 469 -5.11 -34.57 -7.35
CA GLY A 469 -5.54 -34.00 -6.07
C GLY A 469 -4.65 -32.89 -5.53
N ASP A 470 -3.48 -32.64 -6.12
CA ASP A 470 -2.63 -31.53 -5.70
C ASP A 470 -3.29 -30.18 -6.00
N GLU A 471 -3.21 -29.25 -5.04
CA GLU A 471 -3.58 -27.85 -5.29
C GLU A 471 -2.52 -27.17 -6.15
N CYS A 472 -2.97 -26.53 -7.22
CA CYS A 472 -2.13 -25.73 -8.10
C CYS A 472 -2.04 -24.31 -7.53
N THR A 473 -0.81 -23.85 -7.30
CA THR A 473 -0.54 -22.55 -6.67
C THR A 473 0.56 -21.80 -7.41
N ARG A 474 0.53 -20.47 -7.32
CA ARG A 474 1.52 -19.53 -7.87
C ARG A 474 2.12 -18.65 -6.78
N ASP A 475 3.18 -17.95 -7.14
CA ASP A 475 3.79 -16.95 -6.26
C ASP A 475 2.88 -15.72 -6.09
N PHE A 476 2.96 -15.03 -4.95
CA PHE A 476 2.21 -13.77 -4.73
C PHE A 476 2.87 -12.59 -5.42
N LEU A 477 4.20 -12.58 -5.55
CA LEU A 477 4.94 -11.54 -6.27
C LEU A 477 5.75 -12.18 -7.40
N PHE A 478 5.34 -11.92 -8.64
CA PHE A 478 6.01 -12.48 -9.80
C PHE A 478 7.43 -11.90 -9.93
N GLY A 479 8.46 -12.76 -9.80
CA GLY A 479 9.85 -12.39 -10.01
C GLY A 479 10.57 -11.74 -8.81
N PHE A 480 9.98 -11.77 -7.62
CA PHE A 480 10.59 -11.32 -6.36
C PHE A 480 10.82 -12.50 -5.42
N GLY A 481 12.02 -13.11 -5.47
CA GLY A 481 12.41 -14.16 -4.51
C GLY A 481 13.07 -13.59 -3.25
N GLU A 482 13.03 -14.35 -2.13
CA GLU A 482 13.65 -13.99 -0.83
C GLU A 482 15.11 -13.51 -0.97
N ASP A 483 15.88 -14.11 -1.89
CA ASP A 483 17.30 -13.76 -2.13
C ASP A 483 17.52 -12.28 -2.47
N LYS A 484 16.54 -11.61 -3.09
CA LYS A 484 16.64 -10.17 -3.42
C LYS A 484 16.55 -9.28 -2.17
N GLN A 485 15.85 -9.72 -1.11
CA GLN A 485 15.75 -9.01 0.16
C GLN A 485 16.87 -9.43 1.13
N ARG A 486 17.14 -10.73 1.27
CA ARG A 486 18.09 -11.31 2.26
C ARG A 486 19.55 -10.91 2.04
N VAL A 487 19.99 -10.78 0.78
CA VAL A 487 21.37 -10.36 0.44
C VAL A 487 21.62 -8.87 0.76
N ARG A 488 20.56 -8.06 0.92
CA ARG A 488 20.66 -6.60 1.06
C ARG A 488 20.44 -6.11 2.49
N GLU A 489 19.69 -6.84 3.31
CA GLU A 489 19.57 -6.57 4.76
C GLU A 489 20.92 -6.66 5.48
N ILE A 490 21.81 -7.57 5.07
CA ILE A 490 23.15 -7.74 5.65
C ILE A 490 24.06 -6.52 5.41
N LEU A 491 23.83 -5.75 4.34
CA LEU A 491 24.60 -4.54 4.03
C LEU A 491 24.12 -3.30 4.79
N SER A 492 22.92 -3.32 5.38
CA SER A 492 22.34 -2.18 6.12
C SER A 492 22.88 -2.00 7.54
N LYS A 493 23.69 -2.94 8.05
CA LYS A 493 24.23 -2.92 9.44
C LYS A 493 25.60 -2.25 9.58
N ILE A 494 26.00 -1.34 8.67
CA ILE A 494 27.31 -0.67 8.74
C ILE A 494 27.21 0.82 9.08
N ALA A 495 27.55 1.09 10.34
CA ALA A 495 28.16 2.29 10.92
C ALA A 495 27.38 3.62 10.91
N ILE A 496 26.74 3.90 12.05
CA ILE A 496 26.50 5.27 12.54
C ILE A 496 27.83 5.76 13.17
N GLN A 497 28.49 6.73 12.54
CA GLN A 497 29.55 7.51 13.19
C GLN A 497 29.02 8.90 13.53
N ASN A 498 29.21 9.30 14.78
CA ASN A 498 28.94 10.64 15.28
C ASN A 498 29.78 11.66 14.51
N LEU A 499 29.13 12.52 13.71
CA LEU A 499 29.78 13.59 12.96
C LEU A 499 29.42 14.95 13.58
N THR A 500 30.43 15.61 14.13
CA THR A 500 30.36 16.99 14.63
C THR A 500 30.36 17.99 13.47
N SER A 501 29.58 19.06 13.64
CA SER A 501 29.43 20.18 12.69
C SER A 501 30.76 20.74 12.20
N LEU A 502 30.92 20.88 10.88
CA LEU A 502 32.06 21.54 10.27
C LEU A 502 31.88 23.07 10.27
N PRO A 503 32.92 23.85 10.62
CA PRO A 503 32.86 25.30 10.56
C PRO A 503 32.93 25.81 9.12
N VAL A 504 32.07 26.78 8.81
CA VAL A 504 32.02 27.53 7.55
C VAL A 504 33.38 28.18 7.28
N LYS A 505 34.10 27.70 6.26
CA LYS A 505 35.25 28.42 5.67
C LYS A 505 34.76 29.21 4.47
N SER A 506 35.16 30.48 4.36
CA SER A 506 34.94 31.29 3.16
C SER A 506 35.78 30.73 2.00
N SER A 507 35.16 30.48 0.84
CA SER A 507 35.90 30.24 -0.41
C SER A 507 35.72 31.36 -1.41
N SER A 508 36.67 31.38 -2.34
CA SER A 508 36.78 32.28 -3.46
C SER A 508 36.28 31.59 -4.73
N THR A 509 34.97 31.35 -4.87
CA THR A 509 34.40 31.14 -6.21
C THR A 509 34.56 32.45 -6.97
N ARG A 510 35.36 32.45 -8.04
CA ARG A 510 35.67 33.65 -8.82
C ARG A 510 34.78 33.76 -10.05
N ARG A 511 34.46 35.00 -10.41
CA ARG A 511 33.85 35.42 -11.67
C ARG A 511 34.60 34.76 -12.82
N LEU A 512 33.86 34.08 -13.69
CA LEU A 512 34.43 33.53 -14.90
C LEU A 512 34.55 34.62 -15.95
N CYS A 513 35.79 34.87 -16.36
CA CYS A 513 36.13 35.69 -17.52
C CYS A 513 37.21 34.94 -18.29
N ARG A 514 37.12 34.90 -19.62
CA ARG A 514 38.27 34.47 -20.42
C ARG A 514 39.41 35.46 -20.22
N ILE A 515 40.64 34.94 -20.15
CA ILE A 515 41.86 35.75 -20.02
C ILE A 515 42.01 36.74 -21.19
N ASP A 516 41.47 36.38 -22.36
CA ASP A 516 41.48 37.20 -23.57
C ASP A 516 40.30 38.18 -23.69
N GLY A 517 39.42 38.24 -22.69
CA GLY A 517 38.25 39.13 -22.66
C GLY A 517 37.11 38.73 -23.59
N ARG A 518 37.15 37.56 -24.24
CA ARG A 518 36.08 37.08 -25.10
C ARG A 518 34.89 36.53 -24.30
N PRO A 519 33.67 36.53 -24.87
CA PRO A 519 32.51 35.89 -24.27
C PRO A 519 32.74 34.39 -24.00
N LEU A 520 32.16 33.89 -22.92
CA LEU A 520 32.14 32.46 -22.58
C LEU A 520 31.23 31.72 -23.57
N ARG A 521 31.74 30.62 -24.12
CA ARG A 521 30.97 29.78 -25.03
C ARG A 521 30.08 28.82 -24.25
N VAL A 522 28.80 28.77 -24.56
CA VAL A 522 27.82 27.91 -23.91
C VAL A 522 27.25 26.93 -24.92
N TYR A 523 27.39 25.63 -24.64
CA TYR A 523 26.65 24.59 -25.36
C TYR A 523 25.37 24.28 -24.58
N THR A 524 24.24 24.17 -25.29
CA THR A 524 22.98 23.74 -24.68
C THR A 524 22.10 23.00 -25.67
N ASP A 525 21.37 22.01 -25.16
CA ASP A 525 20.27 21.31 -25.83
C ASP A 525 18.89 21.80 -25.35
N ILE A 526 18.86 22.86 -24.52
CA ILE A 526 17.64 23.38 -23.89
C ILE A 526 17.19 24.64 -24.64
N PRO A 527 16.10 24.59 -25.43
CA PRO A 527 15.72 25.71 -26.29
C PRO A 527 15.50 27.05 -25.54
N PRO A 528 14.88 27.09 -24.35
CA PRO A 528 14.78 28.31 -23.57
C PRO A 528 16.13 28.94 -23.16
N VAL A 529 17.21 28.16 -23.04
CA VAL A 529 18.54 28.70 -22.74
C VAL A 529 19.11 29.37 -23.99
N GLU A 530 19.00 28.71 -25.14
CA GLU A 530 19.42 29.26 -26.43
C GLU A 530 18.67 30.56 -26.79
N GLU A 531 17.36 30.60 -26.51
CA GLU A 531 16.51 31.75 -26.83
C GLU A 531 16.71 32.94 -25.89
N PHE A 532 16.84 32.70 -24.57
CA PHE A 532 16.77 33.75 -23.55
C PHE A 532 18.12 34.09 -22.87
N LEU A 533 19.21 33.38 -23.14
CA LEU A 533 20.55 33.76 -22.69
C LEU A 533 21.14 34.82 -23.63
N THR A 534 20.69 36.07 -23.48
CA THR A 534 20.99 37.19 -24.38
C THR A 534 22.13 38.09 -23.90
N ARG A 535 22.82 37.71 -22.83
CA ARG A 535 23.91 38.48 -22.23
C ARG A 535 25.17 38.46 -23.10
N HIS A 536 25.80 39.63 -23.24
CA HIS A 536 27.02 39.80 -24.05
C HIS A 536 28.24 39.02 -23.53
N GLU A 537 28.24 38.61 -22.26
CA GLU A 537 29.28 37.77 -21.67
C GLU A 537 29.22 36.30 -22.12
N PHE A 538 28.12 35.88 -22.76
CA PHE A 538 27.92 34.52 -23.24
C PHE A 538 27.64 34.48 -24.74
N VAL A 539 28.05 33.40 -25.39
CA VAL A 539 27.72 33.12 -26.79
C VAL A 539 27.41 31.64 -26.95
N ILE A 540 26.31 31.32 -27.64
CA ILE A 540 25.93 29.93 -27.90
C ILE A 540 26.88 29.29 -28.91
N THR A 541 27.27 28.04 -28.66
CA THR A 541 28.04 27.19 -29.59
C THR A 541 27.30 25.88 -29.86
N THR A 542 27.45 25.34 -31.06
CA THR A 542 26.79 24.10 -31.49
C THR A 542 27.59 22.85 -31.12
N GLU A 543 28.90 22.99 -30.92
CA GLU A 543 29.82 21.87 -30.65
C GLU A 543 30.18 21.83 -29.16
N PRO A 544 29.89 20.74 -28.42
CA PRO A 544 30.19 20.62 -26.99
C PRO A 544 31.68 20.82 -26.66
N LYS A 545 32.59 20.24 -27.44
CA LYS A 545 34.05 20.37 -27.27
C LYS A 545 34.59 21.81 -27.32
N ASP A 546 33.86 22.72 -27.96
CA ASP A 546 34.29 24.12 -28.15
C ASP A 546 33.76 25.06 -27.05
N ALA A 547 32.90 24.56 -26.16
CA ALA A 547 32.26 25.33 -25.10
C ALA A 547 33.18 25.56 -23.89
N ASP A 548 32.92 26.63 -23.14
CA ASP A 548 33.46 26.82 -21.79
C ASP A 548 32.48 26.26 -20.73
N ILE A 549 31.18 26.25 -21.06
CA ILE A 549 30.07 25.79 -20.21
C ILE A 549 29.20 24.82 -21.01
N ILE A 550 29.00 23.61 -20.48
CA ILE A 550 28.05 22.61 -20.94
C ILE A 550 26.79 22.73 -20.07
N TRP A 551 25.70 23.20 -20.66
CA TRP A 551 24.41 23.34 -19.99
C TRP A 551 23.37 22.46 -20.67
N THR A 552 23.23 21.22 -20.19
CA THR A 552 22.46 20.20 -20.90
C THR A 552 21.39 19.53 -20.04
N SER A 553 20.34 19.02 -20.66
CA SER A 553 19.37 18.12 -20.02
C SER A 553 19.83 16.67 -19.95
N MET A 554 20.83 16.30 -20.76
CA MET A 554 21.38 14.94 -20.84
C MET A 554 22.42 14.67 -19.75
N GLN A 555 22.52 13.43 -19.28
CA GLN A 555 23.53 13.03 -18.32
C GLN A 555 24.93 13.09 -18.94
N VAL A 556 25.87 13.81 -18.29
CA VAL A 556 27.26 13.93 -18.77
C VAL A 556 28.12 12.84 -18.12
N ASP A 557 28.01 11.62 -18.64
CA ASP A 557 28.84 10.49 -18.24
C ASP A 557 30.11 10.34 -19.10
N ASP A 558 30.95 9.35 -18.77
CA ASP A 558 32.21 9.12 -19.50
C ASP A 558 31.98 8.72 -20.97
N GLU A 559 30.83 8.13 -21.31
CA GLU A 559 30.48 7.77 -22.67
C GLU A 559 30.13 9.01 -23.49
N MET A 560 29.27 9.88 -22.96
CA MET A 560 28.94 11.18 -23.56
C MET A 560 30.19 12.02 -23.73
N LYS A 561 31.07 12.09 -22.72
CA LYS A 561 32.34 12.81 -22.82
C LYS A 561 33.21 12.32 -23.97
N ARG A 562 33.39 11.00 -24.11
CA ARG A 562 34.15 10.40 -25.22
C ARG A 562 33.50 10.68 -26.58
N ALA A 563 32.19 10.61 -26.68
CA ALA A 563 31.46 10.78 -27.94
C ALA A 563 31.47 12.24 -28.43
N THR A 564 31.42 13.20 -27.51
CA THR A 564 31.25 14.64 -27.82
C THR A 564 32.54 15.45 -27.69
N GLY A 565 33.58 14.88 -27.07
CA GLY A 565 34.84 15.56 -26.80
C GLY A 565 34.79 16.52 -25.61
N ILE A 566 33.82 16.36 -24.70
CA ILE A 566 33.77 17.12 -23.45
C ILE A 566 34.97 16.74 -22.56
N THR A 567 35.60 17.74 -21.95
CA THR A 567 36.76 17.56 -21.06
C THR A 567 36.43 17.97 -19.62
N ASP A 568 37.23 17.52 -18.66
CA ASP A 568 37.07 17.89 -17.25
C ASP A 568 37.45 19.35 -16.93
N GLU A 569 37.95 20.10 -17.92
CA GLU A 569 38.29 21.53 -17.79
C GLU A 569 37.07 22.44 -17.97
N GLN A 570 36.02 21.93 -18.63
CA GLN A 570 34.79 22.67 -18.92
C GLN A 570 33.86 22.70 -17.71
N TYR A 571 33.05 23.75 -17.58
CA TYR A 571 31.99 23.78 -16.57
C TYR A 571 30.81 22.93 -17.01
N VAL A 572 30.20 22.17 -16.10
CA VAL A 572 29.00 21.37 -16.36
C VAL A 572 27.88 21.72 -15.39
N ASN A 573 26.63 21.60 -15.84
CA ASN A 573 25.47 21.92 -15.02
C ASN A 573 25.04 20.81 -14.05
N GLN A 574 25.90 19.82 -13.79
CA GLN A 574 25.66 18.64 -12.96
C GLN A 574 26.75 18.50 -11.90
N PHE A 575 26.39 18.03 -10.71
CA PHE A 575 27.37 17.59 -9.70
C PHE A 575 27.58 16.07 -9.77
N PRO A 576 28.79 15.55 -9.49
CA PRO A 576 28.96 14.12 -9.26
C PRO A 576 28.09 13.68 -8.06
N PHE A 577 27.61 12.43 -8.03
CA PHE A 577 26.73 11.92 -6.96
C PHE A 577 25.40 12.68 -6.77
N GLU A 578 24.98 13.52 -7.72
CA GLU A 578 23.72 14.30 -7.65
C GLU A 578 22.45 13.46 -7.45
N ALA A 579 22.51 12.17 -7.80
CA ALA A 579 21.57 11.13 -7.42
C ALA A 579 21.06 11.22 -5.97
N CYS A 580 21.92 11.62 -5.03
CA CYS A 580 21.59 11.78 -3.61
C CYS A 580 20.56 12.87 -3.32
N LEU A 581 20.36 13.81 -4.25
CA LEU A 581 19.34 14.86 -4.15
C LEU A 581 18.12 14.53 -5.01
N VAL A 582 18.33 14.02 -6.23
CA VAL A 582 17.29 13.99 -7.27
C VAL A 582 16.57 12.66 -7.42
N MET A 583 17.13 11.57 -6.88
CA MET A 583 16.42 10.29 -6.80
C MET A 583 15.73 10.16 -5.44
N LYS A 584 14.42 9.90 -5.44
CA LYS A 584 13.57 10.01 -4.24
C LYS A 584 14.03 9.12 -3.07
N HIS A 585 14.49 7.91 -3.36
CA HIS A 585 14.98 6.96 -2.35
C HIS A 585 16.32 7.40 -1.76
N HIS A 586 17.27 7.87 -2.57
CA HIS A 586 18.53 8.39 -2.07
C HIS A 586 18.36 9.72 -1.34
N LEU A 587 17.46 10.60 -1.79
CA LEU A 587 17.13 11.83 -1.06
C LEU A 587 16.66 11.52 0.36
N ALA A 588 15.73 10.57 0.50
CA ALA A 588 15.27 10.14 1.82
C ALA A 588 16.41 9.52 2.64
N GLU A 589 17.25 8.68 2.04
CA GLU A 589 18.40 8.06 2.69
C GLU A 589 19.44 9.08 3.16
N THR A 590 19.78 10.06 2.32
CA THR A 590 20.72 11.15 2.63
C THR A 590 20.22 12.00 3.78
N VAL A 591 18.93 12.39 3.76
CA VAL A 591 18.31 13.13 4.87
C VAL A 591 18.28 12.28 6.15
N GLN A 592 17.92 11.01 6.06
CA GLN A 592 17.86 10.11 7.21
C GLN A 592 19.23 9.91 7.86
N LYS A 593 20.29 9.76 7.06
CA LYS A 593 21.67 9.66 7.55
C LYS A 593 22.16 10.96 8.21
N ALA A 594 21.77 12.12 7.68
CA ALA A 594 22.19 13.40 8.21
C ALA A 594 21.44 13.83 9.48
N TYR A 595 20.12 13.64 9.51
CA TYR A 595 19.24 14.26 10.51
C TYR A 595 18.28 13.28 11.21
N GLY A 596 18.31 11.99 10.88
CA GLY A 596 17.28 11.07 11.34
C GLY A 596 15.94 11.38 10.66
N SER A 597 14.88 11.57 11.41
CA SER A 597 13.53 11.75 10.85
C SER A 597 13.02 13.17 11.08
N PRO A 598 13.49 14.18 10.32
CA PRO A 598 13.06 15.55 10.49
C PRO A 598 11.59 15.74 10.09
N GLU A 599 10.86 16.58 10.82
CA GLU A 599 9.41 16.79 10.58
C GLU A 599 9.06 17.30 9.17
N TRP A 600 10.00 17.94 8.48
CA TRP A 600 9.83 18.47 7.13
C TRP A 600 9.98 17.42 6.03
N LEU A 601 10.39 16.18 6.34
CA LEU A 601 10.35 15.05 5.42
C LEU A 601 9.36 14.00 5.95
N GLN A 602 8.39 13.61 5.12
CA GLN A 602 7.46 12.55 5.50
C GLN A 602 8.20 11.20 5.64
N PRO A 603 7.80 10.32 6.58
CA PRO A 603 8.32 8.96 6.66
C PRO A 603 8.33 8.30 5.28
N THR A 604 9.50 7.81 4.86
CA THR A 604 9.73 7.32 3.49
C THR A 604 10.52 6.02 3.54
N TYR A 605 9.97 4.98 2.89
CA TYR A 605 10.54 3.65 2.82
C TYR A 605 10.86 3.33 1.37
N ASN A 606 12.08 2.88 1.11
CA ASN A 606 12.40 2.27 -0.18
C ASN A 606 11.86 0.83 -0.15
N LEU A 607 10.82 0.51 -0.91
CA LEU A 607 10.16 -0.80 -0.81
C LEU A 607 11.07 -1.97 -1.20
N GLU A 608 12.12 -1.73 -1.98
CA GLU A 608 13.12 -2.75 -2.33
C GLU A 608 13.99 -3.17 -1.14
N THR A 609 14.14 -2.32 -0.12
CA THR A 609 15.06 -2.57 1.02
C THR A 609 14.40 -2.43 2.38
N HIS A 610 13.26 -1.76 2.47
CA HIS A 610 12.58 -1.40 3.73
C HIS A 610 11.12 -1.89 3.75
N LEU A 611 10.78 -2.97 3.03
CA LEU A 611 9.42 -3.53 3.05
C LEU A 611 9.01 -3.97 4.46
N SER A 612 9.84 -4.75 5.15
CA SER A 612 9.51 -5.26 6.49
C SER A 612 9.36 -4.14 7.54
N PRO A 613 10.29 -3.16 7.64
CA PRO A 613 10.07 -1.99 8.49
C PRO A 613 8.79 -1.22 8.17
N PHE A 614 8.48 -1.04 6.88
CA PHE A 614 7.24 -0.40 6.45
C PHE A 614 6.00 -1.19 6.91
N ILE A 615 5.98 -2.51 6.74
CA ILE A 615 4.87 -3.38 7.19
C ILE A 615 4.68 -3.25 8.71
N GLY A 616 5.79 -3.22 9.47
CA GLY A 616 5.75 -2.98 10.91
C GLY A 616 5.02 -1.69 11.27
N ASP A 617 5.44 -0.57 10.67
CA ASP A 617 4.79 0.73 10.90
C ASP A 617 3.34 0.74 10.42
N TYR A 618 3.04 0.14 9.28
CA TYR A 618 1.67 -0.01 8.78
C TYR A 618 0.78 -0.75 9.79
N CYS A 619 1.26 -1.85 10.37
CA CYS A 619 0.53 -2.63 11.37
C CYS A 619 0.31 -1.84 12.67
N ILE A 620 1.30 -1.07 13.11
CA ILE A 620 1.15 -0.15 14.26
C ILE A 620 0.04 0.86 13.99
N HIS A 621 0.07 1.53 12.83
CA HIS A 621 -0.95 2.53 12.49
C HIS A 621 -2.36 1.90 12.45
N LYS A 622 -2.49 0.71 11.85
CA LYS A 622 -3.74 -0.04 11.79
C LYS A 622 -4.25 -0.43 13.18
N ARG A 623 -3.38 -0.98 14.04
CA ARG A 623 -3.70 -1.37 15.42
C ARG A 623 -4.18 -0.17 16.24
N ASP A 624 -3.50 0.96 16.09
CA ASP A 624 -3.76 2.17 16.87
C ASP A 624 -4.94 3.00 16.29
N GLY A 625 -5.58 2.53 15.22
CA GLY A 625 -6.72 3.22 14.58
C GLY A 625 -6.34 4.57 13.97
N THR A 626 -5.07 4.77 13.63
CA THR A 626 -4.56 6.03 13.06
C THR A 626 -4.60 5.97 11.53
N ASN A 627 -4.54 7.14 10.88
CA ASN A 627 -4.57 7.18 9.43
C ASN A 627 -3.39 6.42 8.81
N ASN A 628 -3.70 5.55 7.85
CA ASN A 628 -2.74 4.67 7.21
C ASN A 628 -2.66 4.89 5.70
N LEU A 629 -2.84 6.15 5.25
CA LEU A 629 -2.77 6.53 3.85
C LEU A 629 -1.32 6.81 3.43
N TRP A 630 -0.90 6.18 2.33
CA TRP A 630 0.45 6.24 1.78
C TRP A 630 0.44 6.65 0.32
N ILE A 631 1.54 7.23 -0.15
CA ILE A 631 1.79 7.53 -1.56
C ILE A 631 3.01 6.77 -2.05
N LEU A 632 2.80 5.96 -3.08
CA LEU A 632 3.84 5.22 -3.77
C LEU A 632 4.36 6.03 -4.95
N LYS A 633 5.67 6.21 -5.04
CA LYS A 633 6.32 6.98 -6.11
C LYS A 633 7.48 6.17 -6.71
N PRO A 634 7.63 6.08 -8.03
CA PRO A 634 8.81 5.48 -8.64
C PRO A 634 10.07 6.28 -8.29
N TRP A 635 11.23 5.61 -8.20
CA TRP A 635 12.49 6.24 -7.78
C TRP A 635 12.90 7.47 -8.61
N ASN A 636 12.80 7.37 -9.93
CA ASN A 636 13.36 8.33 -10.89
C ASN A 636 12.36 8.82 -11.95
N MET A 637 11.08 8.42 -11.86
CA MET A 637 10.05 8.98 -12.74
C MET A 637 9.56 10.35 -12.25
N ALA A 638 9.14 11.18 -13.20
CA ALA A 638 8.59 12.51 -12.98
C ALA A 638 7.12 12.58 -13.42
N ARG A 639 6.52 13.78 -13.37
CA ARG A 639 5.15 14.08 -13.86
C ARG A 639 4.05 13.25 -13.21
N THR A 640 4.30 12.71 -12.02
CA THR A 640 3.34 11.87 -11.28
C THR A 640 3.01 10.56 -12.00
N ILE A 641 3.85 10.13 -12.95
CA ILE A 641 3.64 8.85 -13.64
C ILE A 641 3.80 7.71 -12.64
N ASP A 642 2.91 6.73 -12.74
CA ASP A 642 2.92 5.50 -11.93
C ASP A 642 2.98 5.77 -10.41
N THR A 643 2.29 6.84 -9.99
CA THR A 643 2.13 7.26 -8.59
C THR A 643 0.73 6.89 -8.11
N THR A 644 0.63 6.24 -6.96
CA THR A 644 -0.65 5.78 -6.38
C THR A 644 -0.76 6.22 -4.93
N VAL A 645 -1.95 6.67 -4.52
CA VAL A 645 -2.27 6.94 -3.11
C VAL A 645 -3.22 5.84 -2.64
N THR A 646 -2.86 5.13 -1.58
CA THR A 646 -3.67 4.02 -1.06
C THR A 646 -3.34 3.71 0.39
N GLU A 647 -4.33 3.16 1.09
CA GLU A 647 -4.19 2.59 2.43
C GLU A 647 -4.26 1.05 2.41
N ASN A 648 -4.37 0.43 1.22
CA ASN A 648 -4.49 -1.02 1.09
C ASN A 648 -3.10 -1.67 1.05
N LEU A 649 -2.74 -2.44 2.07
CA LEU A 649 -1.44 -3.10 2.16
C LEU A 649 -1.14 -4.02 0.96
N SER A 650 -2.12 -4.81 0.51
CA SER A 650 -1.95 -5.67 -0.66
C SER A 650 -1.67 -4.84 -1.91
N ALA A 651 -2.34 -3.71 -2.09
CA ALA A 651 -2.04 -2.77 -3.17
C ALA A 651 -0.58 -2.29 -3.12
N ILE A 652 -0.12 -1.87 -1.94
CA ILE A 652 1.24 -1.36 -1.74
C ILE A 652 2.28 -2.41 -2.11
N ILE A 653 2.09 -3.65 -1.67
CA ILE A 653 2.99 -4.78 -1.96
C ILE A 653 2.97 -5.12 -3.45
N ARG A 654 1.78 -5.28 -4.06
CA ARG A 654 1.64 -5.65 -5.47
C ARG A 654 2.19 -4.57 -6.41
N LEU A 655 2.06 -3.28 -6.06
CA LEU A 655 2.59 -2.17 -6.85
C LEU A 655 4.12 -2.22 -7.04
N MET A 656 4.86 -2.98 -6.23
CA MET A 656 6.30 -3.21 -6.45
C MET A 656 6.60 -3.90 -7.79
N GLU A 657 5.65 -4.68 -8.33
CA GLU A 657 5.81 -5.34 -9.63
C GLU A 657 5.91 -4.37 -10.80
N THR A 658 5.42 -3.13 -10.64
CA THR A 658 5.51 -2.11 -11.69
C THR A 658 6.86 -1.37 -11.66
N GLY A 659 7.79 -1.83 -10.83
CA GLY A 659 9.16 -1.35 -10.73
C GLY A 659 9.48 -0.73 -9.37
N PRO A 660 10.74 -0.33 -9.16
CA PRO A 660 11.21 0.15 -7.86
C PRO A 660 10.48 1.43 -7.41
N LYS A 661 10.01 1.41 -6.15
CA LYS A 661 9.21 2.50 -5.56
C LYS A 661 9.66 2.85 -4.16
N ILE A 662 9.44 4.12 -3.81
CA ILE A 662 9.29 4.52 -2.41
C ILE A 662 7.83 4.46 -1.99
N CYS A 663 7.58 4.12 -0.73
CA CYS A 663 6.31 4.34 -0.04
C CYS A 663 6.52 5.45 0.98
N GLN A 664 5.77 6.55 0.84
CA GLN A 664 5.91 7.72 1.70
C GLN A 664 4.58 8.04 2.37
N LYS A 665 4.59 8.44 3.65
CA LYS A 665 3.35 8.82 4.34
C LYS A 665 2.68 9.97 3.59
N TYR A 666 1.38 9.81 3.32
CA TYR A 666 0.63 10.83 2.60
C TYR A 666 0.32 12.03 3.51
N ILE A 667 0.42 13.25 2.96
CA ILE A 667 0.02 14.47 3.67
C ILE A 667 -1.50 14.60 3.55
N GLU A 668 -2.21 14.08 4.54
CA GLU A 668 -3.69 14.06 4.61
C GLU A 668 -4.31 15.41 4.95
N ARG A 669 -3.56 16.26 5.66
CA ARG A 669 -4.00 17.59 6.06
C ARG A 669 -3.06 18.64 5.48
N PRO A 670 -3.02 18.83 4.15
CA PRO A 670 -2.26 19.90 3.54
C PRO A 670 -2.91 21.26 3.84
N ALA A 671 -2.14 22.34 3.76
CA ALA A 671 -2.74 23.66 3.60
C ALA A 671 -3.50 23.69 2.27
N LEU A 672 -4.67 24.30 2.27
CA LEU A 672 -5.50 24.44 1.08
C LEU A 672 -5.51 25.90 0.63
N PHE A 673 -5.76 26.12 -0.66
CA PHE A 673 -6.02 27.44 -1.21
C PHE A 673 -7.37 27.40 -1.92
N GLN A 674 -8.37 28.13 -1.42
CA GLN A 674 -9.75 28.06 -1.89
C GLN A 674 -10.29 26.62 -1.90
N GLY A 675 -9.92 25.86 -0.87
CA GLY A 675 -10.26 24.43 -0.68
C GLY A 675 -9.54 23.44 -1.60
N LYS A 676 -8.59 23.90 -2.44
CA LYS A 676 -7.81 23.04 -3.34
C LYS A 676 -6.41 22.78 -2.80
N LYS A 677 -5.88 21.60 -3.11
CA LYS A 677 -4.50 21.23 -2.81
C LYS A 677 -3.52 22.02 -3.71
N PHE A 678 -2.36 22.37 -3.17
CA PHE A 678 -1.31 23.04 -3.93
C PHE A 678 0.09 22.60 -3.50
N ASP A 679 1.04 22.85 -4.38
CA ASP A 679 2.47 22.80 -4.05
C ASP A 679 3.16 24.07 -4.56
N LEU A 680 4.39 24.26 -4.09
CA LEU A 680 5.29 25.34 -4.46
C LEU A 680 6.55 24.78 -5.12
N ARG A 681 6.88 25.27 -6.31
CA ARG A 681 8.17 25.07 -6.99
C ARG A 681 9.11 26.21 -6.67
N TYR A 682 10.19 25.91 -5.95
CA TYR A 682 11.32 26.82 -5.76
C TYR A 682 12.46 26.47 -6.71
N ILE A 683 13.27 27.46 -7.10
CA ILE A 683 14.48 27.23 -7.89
C ILE A 683 15.70 27.58 -7.04
N VAL A 684 16.60 26.60 -6.90
CA VAL A 684 17.85 26.71 -6.15
C VAL A 684 19.02 26.64 -7.11
N LEU A 685 19.92 27.61 -7.02
CA LEU A 685 21.16 27.68 -7.78
C LEU A 685 22.32 27.28 -6.86
N VAL A 686 23.11 26.30 -7.29
CA VAL A 686 24.21 25.74 -6.50
C VAL A 686 25.52 26.05 -7.22
N ARG A 687 26.33 26.91 -6.62
CA ARG A 687 27.63 27.33 -7.18
C ARG A 687 28.77 26.46 -6.67
N SER A 688 28.65 25.93 -5.44
CA SER A 688 29.65 25.07 -4.82
C SER A 688 29.03 24.21 -3.73
N MET A 689 29.52 22.98 -3.58
CA MET A 689 29.21 22.08 -2.46
C MET A 689 30.27 22.11 -1.34
N ASN A 690 31.45 22.72 -1.57
CA ASN A 690 32.50 22.83 -0.56
C ASN A 690 33.34 24.10 -0.76
N PRO A 691 33.13 25.16 0.03
CA PRO A 691 32.02 25.34 0.97
C PRO A 691 30.69 25.40 0.22
N LEU A 692 29.60 25.12 0.93
CA LEU A 692 28.26 25.18 0.36
C LEU A 692 27.90 26.63 0.00
N GLU A 693 27.69 26.89 -1.29
CA GLU A 693 27.25 28.17 -1.83
C GLU A 693 25.98 27.97 -2.66
N ILE A 694 24.84 28.25 -2.02
CA ILE A 694 23.50 28.06 -2.58
C ILE A 694 22.71 29.36 -2.55
N PHE A 695 21.88 29.55 -3.58
CA PHE A 695 21.08 30.74 -3.79
C PHE A 695 19.65 30.33 -4.15
N LEU A 696 18.66 31.03 -3.59
CA LEU A 696 17.26 30.85 -3.91
C LEU A 696 16.80 31.97 -4.84
N THR A 697 16.04 31.64 -5.89
CA THR A 697 15.37 32.67 -6.69
C THR A 697 14.36 33.46 -5.85
N ASP A 698 14.21 34.75 -6.14
CA ASP A 698 13.25 35.63 -5.44
C ASP A 698 11.77 35.28 -5.76
N ILE A 699 11.56 34.35 -6.68
CA ILE A 699 10.27 33.87 -7.15
C ILE A 699 10.16 32.39 -6.89
N PHE A 700 8.94 31.96 -6.58
CA PHE A 700 8.51 30.57 -6.61
C PHE A 700 7.22 30.48 -7.42
N TRP A 701 6.85 29.28 -7.86
CA TRP A 701 5.65 29.06 -8.67
C TRP A 701 4.68 28.16 -7.93
N VAL A 702 3.45 28.63 -7.76
CA VAL A 702 2.36 27.82 -7.25
C VAL A 702 1.80 26.90 -8.35
N ARG A 703 1.49 25.67 -7.96
CA ARG A 703 0.81 24.65 -8.77
C ARG A 703 -0.42 24.16 -8.01
N LEU A 704 -1.59 24.31 -8.63
CA LEU A 704 -2.89 24.01 -8.00
C LEU A 704 -3.46 22.72 -8.56
N ALA A 705 -4.09 21.93 -7.69
CA ALA A 705 -5.05 20.92 -8.09
C ALA A 705 -6.29 21.59 -8.72
N ASN A 706 -7.04 20.83 -9.52
CA ASN A 706 -8.23 21.35 -10.19
C ASN A 706 -9.49 21.18 -9.33
N ASN A 707 -9.58 20.07 -8.62
CA ASN A 707 -10.72 19.73 -7.78
C ASN A 707 -10.54 20.25 -6.34
N GLN A 708 -11.65 20.28 -5.61
CA GLN A 708 -11.65 20.48 -4.15
C GLN A 708 -10.97 19.29 -3.49
N TYR A 709 -10.14 19.55 -2.49
CA TYR A 709 -9.46 18.47 -1.78
C TYR A 709 -10.43 17.73 -0.87
N THR A 710 -10.43 16.41 -0.97
CA THR A 710 -11.14 15.49 -0.08
C THR A 710 -10.31 14.23 0.11
N LEU A 711 -10.63 13.44 1.13
CA LEU A 711 -10.06 12.11 1.38
C LEU A 711 -11.11 11.02 1.20
N ASP A 712 -12.24 11.33 0.55
CA ASP A 712 -13.23 10.33 0.18
C ASP A 712 -12.57 9.20 -0.62
N LYS A 713 -12.89 7.95 -0.29
CA LYS A 713 -12.19 6.76 -0.84
C LYS A 713 -12.07 6.78 -2.37
N HIS A 714 -13.12 7.23 -3.06
CA HIS A 714 -13.14 7.28 -4.53
C HIS A 714 -12.28 8.41 -5.09
N SER A 715 -12.11 9.52 -4.37
CA SER A 715 -11.31 10.64 -4.84
C SER A 715 -9.84 10.26 -4.99
N LEU A 716 -9.36 9.23 -4.28
CA LEU A 716 -7.99 8.73 -4.38
C LEU A 716 -7.59 8.27 -5.80
N PHE A 717 -8.58 7.91 -6.63
CA PHE A 717 -8.38 7.58 -8.06
C PHE A 717 -8.44 8.82 -8.97
N GLU A 718 -8.92 9.96 -8.47
CA GLU A 718 -9.04 11.21 -9.21
C GLU A 718 -7.74 11.99 -9.20
N TYR A 719 -7.06 11.99 -10.35
CA TYR A 719 -5.79 12.71 -10.53
C TYR A 719 -5.91 14.19 -10.15
N GLU A 720 -7.00 14.83 -10.57
CA GLU A 720 -7.25 16.26 -10.43
C GLU A 720 -7.51 16.73 -8.99
N THR A 721 -7.66 15.80 -8.04
CA THR A 721 -7.92 16.04 -6.61
C THR A 721 -6.63 15.98 -5.78
N HIS A 722 -5.78 14.96 -6.02
CA HIS A 722 -4.63 14.69 -5.14
C HIS A 722 -3.28 15.16 -5.70
N PHE A 723 -3.22 15.51 -6.98
CA PHE A 723 -2.02 15.99 -7.66
C PHE A 723 -2.19 17.42 -8.18
N THR A 724 -1.08 18.08 -8.44
CA THR A 724 -0.99 19.54 -8.69
C THR A 724 -0.34 19.87 -10.03
N VAL A 725 0.18 18.86 -10.73
CA VAL A 725 0.93 19.00 -11.98
C VAL A 725 -0.01 18.94 -13.19
N MET A 726 -0.75 20.02 -13.44
CA MET A 726 -1.82 20.07 -14.47
C MET A 726 -1.36 20.43 -15.89
N ASN A 727 -0.04 20.55 -16.12
CA ASN A 727 0.50 20.89 -17.45
C ASN A 727 0.61 19.69 -18.40
N TYR A 728 0.53 18.46 -17.88
CA TYR A 728 0.55 17.23 -18.67
C TYR A 728 -0.81 16.51 -18.73
N ARG A 729 -1.67 16.74 -17.73
CA ARG A 729 -3.01 16.16 -17.61
C ARG A 729 -3.97 17.23 -17.07
N GLY A 730 -5.14 17.34 -17.67
CA GLY A 730 -6.17 18.30 -17.26
C GLY A 730 -5.94 19.73 -17.75
N LYS A 731 -6.55 20.70 -17.05
CA LYS A 731 -6.47 22.13 -17.37
C LYS A 731 -5.50 22.86 -16.46
N LEU A 732 -4.49 23.52 -17.03
CA LEU A 732 -3.57 24.36 -16.28
C LEU A 732 -4.27 25.63 -15.75
N ASN A 733 -4.38 25.75 -14.43
CA ASN A 733 -4.83 26.96 -13.75
C ASN A 733 -3.61 27.79 -13.30
N TYR A 734 -3.18 28.73 -14.15
CA TYR A 734 -2.11 29.65 -13.79
C TYR A 734 -2.59 30.66 -12.74
N LYS A 735 -1.87 30.75 -11.62
CA LYS A 735 -2.03 31.79 -10.62
C LYS A 735 -0.71 32.53 -10.47
N ASN A 736 -0.77 33.87 -10.49
CA ASN A 736 0.39 34.71 -10.27
C ASN A 736 0.82 34.66 -8.79
N THR A 737 2.13 34.62 -8.53
CA THR A 737 2.65 34.35 -7.18
C THR A 737 2.33 35.45 -6.16
N PRO A 738 2.58 36.76 -6.42
CA PRO A 738 2.12 37.85 -5.55
C PRO A 738 0.63 37.80 -5.21
N GLU A 739 -0.21 37.52 -6.21
CA GLU A 739 -1.66 37.43 -6.03
C GLU A 739 -2.04 36.25 -5.13
N PHE A 740 -1.44 35.08 -5.36
CA PHE A 740 -1.59 33.91 -4.50
C PHE A 740 -1.20 34.21 -3.05
N VAL A 741 -0.04 34.84 -2.83
CA VAL A 741 0.44 35.18 -1.48
C VAL A 741 -0.56 36.08 -0.76
N ARG A 742 -0.99 37.17 -1.40
CA ARG A 742 -1.96 38.12 -0.81
C ARG A 742 -3.28 37.44 -0.45
N GLU A 743 -3.81 36.63 -1.35
CA GLU A 743 -5.08 35.92 -1.12
C GLU A 743 -4.93 34.83 -0.05
N PHE A 744 -3.80 34.11 -0.02
CA PHE A 744 -3.52 33.10 0.98
C PHE A 744 -3.37 33.69 2.39
N GLU A 745 -2.65 34.81 2.52
CA GLU A 745 -2.54 35.54 3.79
C GLU A 745 -3.91 36.02 4.28
N GLN A 746 -4.75 36.49 3.37
CA GLN A 746 -6.12 36.91 3.69
C GLN A 746 -7.01 35.72 4.08
N GLU A 747 -6.93 34.60 3.37
CA GLU A 747 -7.71 33.39 3.63
C GLU A 747 -7.37 32.78 4.99
N HIS A 748 -6.07 32.66 5.30
CA HIS A 748 -5.58 31.92 6.47
C HIS A 748 -5.18 32.80 7.65
N GLN A 749 -5.19 34.13 7.50
CA GLN A 749 -4.76 35.09 8.52
C GLN A 749 -3.32 34.85 9.00
N VAL A 750 -2.42 34.58 8.06
CA VAL A 750 -0.99 34.29 8.31
C VAL A 750 -0.09 35.30 7.59
N LYS A 751 1.20 35.28 7.93
CA LYS A 751 2.24 36.02 7.20
C LYS A 751 3.09 35.06 6.37
N TRP A 752 3.14 35.29 5.08
CA TRP A 752 3.91 34.48 4.14
C TRP A 752 5.42 34.60 4.37
N SER A 753 5.89 35.73 4.90
CA SER A 753 7.30 35.90 5.29
C SER A 753 7.80 34.81 6.24
N ASP A 754 6.95 34.40 7.18
CA ASP A 754 7.30 33.43 8.22
C ASP A 754 7.32 32.01 7.64
N ILE A 755 6.35 31.71 6.78
CA ILE A 755 6.30 30.45 6.00
C ILE A 755 7.53 30.34 5.10
N HIS A 756 7.83 31.40 4.35
CA HIS A 756 8.97 31.43 3.44
C HIS A 756 10.29 31.26 4.19
N GLN A 757 10.46 31.86 5.37
CA GLN A 757 11.66 31.65 6.18
C GLN A 757 11.82 30.18 6.60
N ARG A 758 10.74 29.50 6.98
CA ARG A 758 10.78 28.05 7.27
C ARG A 758 11.16 27.23 6.03
N VAL A 759 10.61 27.57 4.86
CA VAL A 759 10.97 26.91 3.59
C VAL A 759 12.46 27.10 3.29
N ARG A 760 13.00 28.32 3.43
CA ARG A 760 14.42 28.62 3.23
C ARG A 760 15.31 27.75 4.12
N ASN A 761 14.96 27.65 5.41
CA ASN A 761 15.70 26.83 6.38
C ASN A 761 15.69 25.35 5.97
N MET A 762 14.52 24.82 5.61
CA MET A 762 14.39 23.44 5.13
C MET A 762 15.24 23.19 3.89
N ILE A 763 15.16 24.04 2.86
CA ILE A 763 15.95 23.90 1.63
C ILE A 763 17.44 23.89 1.96
N ARG A 764 17.90 24.83 2.79
CA ARG A 764 19.31 24.88 3.22
C ARG A 764 19.73 23.57 3.90
N SER A 765 18.93 23.05 4.83
CA SER A 765 19.21 21.78 5.49
C SER A 765 19.34 20.62 4.52
N VAL A 766 18.52 20.55 3.45
CA VAL A 766 18.63 19.46 2.47
C VAL A 766 19.99 19.44 1.77
N PHE A 767 20.50 20.60 1.35
CA PHE A 767 21.82 20.68 0.72
C PHE A 767 22.95 20.50 1.74
N GLU A 768 22.80 20.95 2.98
CA GLU A 768 23.74 20.67 4.07
C GLU A 768 23.83 19.15 4.34
N ALA A 769 22.71 18.42 4.35
CA ALA A 769 22.69 16.96 4.45
C ALA A 769 23.48 16.31 3.32
N ALA A 770 23.28 16.74 2.07
CA ALA A 770 24.04 16.23 0.93
C ALA A 770 25.55 16.48 1.10
N THR A 771 25.97 17.68 1.51
CA THR A 771 27.41 17.95 1.77
C THR A 771 27.99 17.13 2.91
N LEU A 772 27.19 16.84 3.94
CA LEU A 772 27.63 16.10 5.12
C LEU A 772 27.80 14.61 4.82
N VAL A 773 26.84 14.02 4.09
CA VAL A 773 26.81 12.59 3.80
C VAL A 773 27.61 12.24 2.55
N HIS A 774 27.66 13.15 1.57
CA HIS A 774 28.29 12.96 0.26
C HIS A 774 29.30 14.07 -0.07
N PRO A 775 30.41 14.20 0.66
CA PRO A 775 31.45 15.20 0.35
C PRO A 775 32.05 15.04 -1.06
N GLU A 776 32.00 13.83 -1.63
CA GLU A 776 32.37 13.51 -3.01
C GLU A 776 31.52 14.23 -4.08
N MET A 777 30.40 14.83 -3.69
CA MET A 777 29.57 15.65 -4.58
C MET A 777 30.30 16.92 -5.02
N HIS A 778 31.34 17.37 -4.31
CA HIS A 778 32.06 18.58 -4.68
C HIS A 778 32.91 18.40 -5.95
N ASN A 779 32.66 19.26 -6.94
CA ASN A 779 33.52 19.45 -8.10
C ASN A 779 33.62 20.97 -8.41
N PRO A 780 34.84 21.52 -8.57
CA PRO A 780 35.04 22.96 -8.81
C PRO A 780 34.50 23.46 -10.16
N ASN A 781 34.30 22.56 -11.11
CA ASN A 781 33.75 22.82 -12.44
C ASN A 781 32.24 22.52 -12.53
N SER A 782 31.57 22.18 -11.43
CA SER A 782 30.13 21.92 -11.38
C SER A 782 29.36 23.12 -10.85
N ARG A 783 28.29 23.53 -11.55
CA ARG A 783 27.35 24.57 -11.13
C ARG A 783 25.95 24.23 -11.60
N ALA A 784 25.01 23.96 -10.71
CA ALA A 784 23.72 23.36 -11.06
C ALA A 784 22.53 24.22 -10.68
N MET A 785 21.37 23.88 -11.27
CA MET A 785 20.07 24.45 -10.95
C MET A 785 19.09 23.31 -10.63
N TYR A 786 18.42 23.43 -9.48
CA TYR A 786 17.45 22.45 -8.99
C TYR A 786 16.07 23.07 -8.80
N GLY A 787 15.04 22.30 -9.14
CA GLY A 787 13.67 22.57 -8.71
C GLY A 787 13.41 21.86 -7.39
N VAL A 788 12.93 22.58 -6.37
CA VAL A 788 12.55 22.01 -5.08
C VAL A 788 11.04 22.12 -4.91
N ASP A 789 10.39 20.96 -4.73
CA ASP A 789 8.94 20.83 -4.63
C ASP A 789 8.54 20.77 -3.16
N VAL A 790 7.71 21.72 -2.75
CA VAL A 790 7.35 21.92 -1.34
C VAL A 790 5.84 21.97 -1.20
N MET A 791 5.31 21.19 -0.25
CA MET A 791 3.93 21.32 0.21
C MET A 791 3.91 21.98 1.58
N LEU A 792 2.80 22.62 1.95
CA LEU A 792 2.56 23.04 3.33
C LEU A 792 1.56 22.09 3.97
N ASP A 793 1.79 21.70 5.22
CA ASP A 793 0.74 21.06 6.02
C ASP A 793 -0.28 22.10 6.53
N SER A 794 -1.33 21.62 7.18
CA SER A 794 -2.41 22.43 7.77
C SER A 794 -1.93 23.39 8.88
N SER A 795 -0.71 23.21 9.39
CA SER A 795 -0.05 24.14 10.32
C SER A 795 0.95 25.06 9.61
N PHE A 796 0.95 25.07 8.28
CA PHE A 796 1.83 25.85 7.43
C PHE A 796 3.33 25.54 7.65
N HIS A 797 3.65 24.32 8.06
CA HIS A 797 5.02 23.82 8.06
C HIS A 797 5.36 23.23 6.69
N PRO A 798 6.57 23.52 6.16
CA PRO A 798 6.98 23.02 4.87
C PRO A 798 7.29 21.53 4.93
N LYS A 799 6.84 20.81 3.91
CA LYS A 799 7.13 19.40 3.65
C LYS A 799 7.84 19.28 2.30
N LEU A 800 9.04 18.72 2.31
CA LEU A 800 9.78 18.42 1.09
C LEU A 800 9.11 17.26 0.35
N LEU A 801 8.83 17.44 -0.94
CA LEU A 801 8.24 16.41 -1.79
C LEU A 801 9.28 15.71 -2.66
N GLU A 802 10.08 16.47 -3.39
CA GLU A 802 11.17 16.01 -4.25
C GLU A 802 12.09 17.17 -4.67
N ILE A 803 13.26 16.81 -5.22
CA ILE A 803 14.17 17.73 -5.91
C ILE A 803 14.36 17.22 -7.34
N THR A 804 14.30 18.13 -8.31
CA THR A 804 14.47 17.82 -9.73
C THR A 804 15.70 18.51 -10.29
N TYR A 805 16.58 17.75 -10.93
CA TYR A 805 17.64 18.29 -11.76
C TYR A 805 17.06 18.92 -13.02
N CYS A 806 17.63 20.06 -13.46
CA CYS A 806 17.24 20.73 -14.70
C CYS A 806 15.71 20.91 -14.82
N PRO A 807 15.07 21.62 -13.86
CA PRO A 807 13.63 21.75 -13.82
C PRO A 807 13.07 22.44 -15.07
N ASP A 808 11.83 22.09 -15.44
CA ASP A 808 11.09 22.84 -16.45
C ASP A 808 10.87 24.29 -16.00
N CYS A 809 11.52 25.21 -16.72
CA CYS A 809 11.48 26.64 -16.50
C CYS A 809 10.72 27.39 -17.60
N THR A 810 9.94 26.72 -18.46
CA THR A 810 9.17 27.40 -19.52
C THR A 810 8.23 28.46 -18.94
N ARG A 811 7.60 28.20 -17.78
CA ARG A 811 6.78 29.20 -17.08
C ARG A 811 7.59 30.38 -16.57
N ALA A 812 8.82 30.13 -16.11
CA ALA A 812 9.71 31.17 -15.63
C ALA A 812 10.15 32.11 -16.76
N CYS A 813 10.40 31.56 -17.95
CA CYS A 813 10.75 32.37 -19.12
C CYS A 813 9.57 33.13 -19.73
N LYS A 814 8.35 32.60 -19.61
CA LYS A 814 7.16 33.10 -20.32
C LYS A 814 6.45 34.26 -19.60
N TYR A 815 6.43 34.27 -18.27
CA TYR A 815 5.60 35.20 -17.50
C TYR A 815 6.44 36.12 -16.63
N ASP A 816 6.24 37.42 -16.78
CA ASP A 816 6.76 38.42 -15.86
C ASP A 816 6.06 38.28 -14.50
N THR A 817 6.81 38.50 -13.43
CA THR A 817 6.27 38.45 -12.08
C THR A 817 6.95 39.44 -11.17
N GLU A 818 6.19 40.00 -10.24
CA GLU A 818 6.75 40.84 -9.20
C GLU A 818 7.41 39.97 -8.13
N SER A 819 8.54 40.45 -7.60
CA SER A 819 9.17 39.82 -6.46
C SER A 819 8.25 39.93 -5.24
N VAL A 820 7.93 38.79 -4.63
CA VAL A 820 7.17 38.72 -3.35
C VAL A 820 8.01 39.32 -2.21
N PHE A 821 9.33 39.25 -2.32
CA PHE A 821 10.27 39.60 -1.25
C PHE A 821 11.21 40.71 -1.73
N GLY A 822 10.82 41.97 -1.58
CA GLY A 822 11.65 43.12 -1.97
C GLY A 822 10.82 44.33 -2.39
N PRO A 823 11.42 45.36 -3.01
CA PRO A 823 10.75 46.62 -3.36
C PRO A 823 9.74 46.54 -4.53
N GLY A 824 9.11 45.39 -4.77
CA GLY A 824 8.11 45.21 -5.83
C GLY A 824 8.68 45.28 -7.25
N GLU A 825 9.96 44.95 -7.41
CA GLU A 825 10.59 44.90 -8.74
C GLU A 825 9.98 43.79 -9.60
N VAL A 826 9.68 44.12 -10.85
CA VAL A 826 9.22 43.15 -11.85
C VAL A 826 10.43 42.39 -12.38
N VAL A 827 10.43 41.08 -12.15
CA VAL A 827 11.37 40.15 -12.78
C VAL A 827 10.78 39.74 -14.11
N ARG A 828 11.46 40.10 -15.20
CA ARG A 828 11.01 39.76 -16.54
C ARG A 828 11.33 38.31 -16.84
N GLY A 829 10.36 37.57 -17.39
CA GLY A 829 10.54 36.15 -17.66
C GLY A 829 11.71 35.89 -18.62
N GLN A 830 11.81 36.70 -19.68
CA GLN A 830 12.93 36.65 -20.65
C GLN A 830 14.32 36.86 -20.03
N ASP A 831 14.42 37.45 -18.83
CA ASP A 831 15.70 37.65 -18.13
C ASP A 831 16.04 36.50 -17.17
N PHE A 832 15.19 35.48 -17.06
CA PHE A 832 15.36 34.39 -16.10
C PHE A 832 16.72 33.70 -16.24
N TYR A 833 17.07 33.22 -17.44
CA TYR A 833 18.37 32.58 -17.67
C TYR A 833 19.55 33.55 -17.58
N ASN A 834 19.34 34.85 -17.87
CA ASN A 834 20.35 35.88 -17.66
C ASN A 834 20.68 36.04 -16.16
N CYS A 835 19.69 35.94 -15.27
CA CYS A 835 19.87 35.95 -13.82
C CYS A 835 20.53 34.66 -13.31
N VAL A 836 20.10 33.50 -13.83
CA VAL A 836 20.70 32.19 -13.50
C VAL A 836 22.19 32.17 -13.84
N PHE A 837 22.55 32.53 -15.07
CA PHE A 837 23.94 32.53 -15.52
C PHE A 837 24.75 33.67 -14.87
N GLY A 838 24.13 34.82 -14.61
CA GLY A 838 24.74 35.90 -13.82
C GLY A 838 25.15 35.43 -12.43
N CYS A 839 24.25 34.72 -11.75
CA CYS A 839 24.53 34.14 -10.44
C CYS A 839 25.55 33.01 -10.51
N LEU A 840 25.35 32.02 -11.35
CA LEU A 840 26.24 30.88 -11.38
C LEU A 840 27.62 31.27 -11.86
N PHE A 841 27.78 32.13 -12.87
CA PHE A 841 29.05 32.35 -13.55
C PHE A 841 29.70 33.72 -13.35
N LEU A 842 28.93 34.75 -12.99
CA LEU A 842 29.41 36.13 -12.96
C LEU A 842 29.40 36.80 -11.57
N GLU A 843 29.09 36.04 -10.51
CA GLU A 843 28.97 36.51 -9.10
C GLU A 843 27.83 37.52 -8.86
N GLU A 844 26.86 37.60 -9.76
CA GLU A 844 25.73 38.52 -9.61
C GLU A 844 24.63 37.91 -8.74
N THR A 845 23.92 38.73 -7.98
CA THR A 845 22.82 38.27 -7.10
C THR A 845 21.50 38.97 -7.42
N THR A 846 21.37 39.49 -8.64
CA THR A 846 20.12 40.10 -9.12
C THR A 846 19.01 39.05 -9.15
N HIS A 847 17.91 39.30 -8.44
CA HIS A 847 16.73 38.42 -8.32
C HIS A 847 17.00 37.03 -7.71
N VAL A 848 18.13 36.85 -7.02
CA VAL A 848 18.48 35.63 -6.28
C VAL A 848 19.11 36.01 -4.94
N LYS A 849 18.82 35.27 -3.88
CA LYS A 849 19.35 35.53 -2.54
C LYS A 849 20.16 34.35 -2.03
N PRO A 850 21.33 34.58 -1.40
CA PRO A 850 22.06 33.54 -0.69
C PRO A 850 21.16 32.85 0.33
N LEU A 851 21.30 31.53 0.46
CA LEU A 851 20.61 30.71 1.45
C LEU A 851 21.49 30.40 2.65
#